data_AF-A0A957VV27-F1
#
_entry.id   AF-A0A957VV27-F1
#
_cell.length_a   1.000
_cell.length_b   1.000
_cell.length_c   1.000
_cell.angle_alpha   90.00
_cell.angle_beta   90.00
_cell.angle_gamma   90.00
#
_symmetry.space_group_name_H-M   'P 1'
#
loop_
_entity.id
_entity.type
_entity.pdbx_description
1 polymer ?
#
loop_
_entity_poly.entity_id
_entity_poly.type
_entity_poly.pdbx_seq_one_letter_code
_entity_poly.pdbx_strand_id
1 'polypeptide(L)'
;MTIPKHTDPTQPKRIATAPYNFVPLPENVRFMDLLHLPGHGSYQTNRCTGTITCRLTAESPLYVRNGQTPQAFENNESSPEFFTDPATGRPIIPGSSLRGMLRTLVEIAGYCKIQPVTDDPLIYRVVGDTTSFGDRYRERVLYEDQSKHYTPLIKAGYMKKQGFDWAIQPAQTIDGTTFARIFIKEIPKNLATLPGTKNARKIWIKPGPYGYKKVRGGFIKVKFSDIKESNSSPTGGFIESSLVFSGPMQSKLFEKVIFPPDEAAEPISVPDAMVRTYREQISKEQEKLLGKAGVLQDGQPVFYLIEQDRLVFFGHTMMLRLPYLQSPQDFIPSQLKSKEKVDIAEAIFGYTDLDLEQSARAGRVSVTDAVLAEGQTDVYLTEDTITPKILSGPKPTSFQHYLTQPTPDSQVVGRTKDGKPKTKEFLSHYASPQSETVIRGHKLYWHKPVDWADDNTAREFIEDTEFLGQPQQKQAEDTQHTKIRPIRPGTQFEFRLHFTNLSYEELGALLWVLHLGAGQTHRTELNVGSAVGIEPKQEYRLKLGMGKPLGLGSIRTEARLTLTDRQQRYRALLAGDGWELGEQPEEQVRSVHAEALATFHQFILSRDPDAFKAEGRLTQLKALLNWAGPDETHTQYMELGAFRRRKVLPTPVEVLRSAPSEKTFAPPPEPEAEKPPVYAVGFTFEATIGGEWEIGGSPLTMPNGDPAVLKVSRKKVKKLKGKTVTVVVKEIKRGVYYLTDQ
;
A
#
# COMPACT_ATOMS: atom_id res chain seq x y z
N MET A 1 27.88 -13.99 3.27
CA MET A 1 27.87 -13.17 2.04
C MET A 1 27.40 -11.77 2.40
N THR A 2 28.01 -10.74 1.83
CA THR A 2 27.60 -9.35 2.02
C THR A 2 26.25 -9.11 1.35
N ILE A 3 25.29 -8.50 2.05
CA ILE A 3 23.96 -8.20 1.49
C ILE A 3 24.11 -7.10 0.43
N PRO A 4 23.58 -7.29 -0.81
CA PRO A 4 23.63 -6.27 -1.85
C PRO A 4 23.01 -4.94 -1.40
N LYS A 5 23.77 -3.85 -1.50
CA LYS A 5 23.32 -2.52 -1.10
C LYS A 5 22.65 -1.77 -2.25
N HIS A 6 21.70 -0.90 -1.92
CA HIS A 6 21.11 0.04 -2.86
C HIS A 6 22.04 1.23 -3.06
N THR A 7 22.19 1.69 -4.31
CA THR A 7 22.94 2.91 -4.64
C THR A 7 21.96 3.98 -5.10
N ASP A 8 22.16 5.21 -4.63
CA ASP A 8 21.32 6.34 -5.05
C ASP A 8 21.60 6.75 -6.50
N PRO A 9 20.56 7.00 -7.33
CA PRO A 9 20.74 7.48 -8.70
C PRO A 9 21.35 8.88 -8.72
N THR A 10 22.40 9.05 -9.51
CA THR A 10 23.10 10.35 -9.65
C THR A 10 22.64 11.15 -10.86
N GLN A 11 22.04 10.50 -11.86
CA GLN A 11 21.52 11.19 -13.05
C GLN A 11 20.08 11.66 -12.81
N PRO A 12 19.74 12.97 -12.95
CA PRO A 12 18.39 13.48 -12.65
C PRO A 12 17.26 12.78 -13.41
N LYS A 13 17.51 12.35 -14.64
CA LYS A 13 16.55 11.59 -15.46
C LYS A 13 16.20 10.19 -14.90
N ARG A 14 17.01 9.68 -13.97
CA ARG A 14 16.91 8.36 -13.33
C ARG A 14 16.25 8.40 -11.96
N ILE A 15 16.11 9.58 -11.36
CA ILE A 15 15.51 9.77 -10.04
C ILE A 15 13.98 9.63 -10.13
N ALA A 16 13.44 8.62 -9.44
CA ALA A 16 12.01 8.41 -9.26
C ALA A 16 11.48 9.16 -8.04
N THR A 17 10.17 9.40 -8.04
CA THR A 17 9.42 9.94 -6.92
C THR A 17 8.31 8.97 -6.53
N ALA A 18 8.00 8.91 -5.24
CA ALA A 18 6.90 8.11 -4.72
C ALA A 18 6.48 8.62 -3.34
N PRO A 19 5.20 8.44 -2.93
CA PRO A 19 4.74 8.81 -1.59
C PRO A 19 5.21 7.85 -0.50
N TYR A 20 6.11 6.93 -0.83
CA TYR A 20 6.67 5.94 0.06
C TYR A 20 8.15 5.74 -0.24
N ASN A 21 8.86 5.20 0.74
CA ASN A 21 10.21 4.68 0.56
C ASN A 21 10.43 3.49 1.51
N PHE A 22 11.66 3.02 1.66
CA PHE A 22 11.95 1.77 2.35
C PHE A 22 13.04 1.93 3.41
N VAL A 23 12.85 1.22 4.53
CA VAL A 23 13.90 0.96 5.51
C VAL A 23 14.62 -0.34 5.11
N PRO A 24 15.92 -0.31 4.78
CA PRO A 24 16.67 -1.45 4.22
C PRO A 24 16.74 -2.61 5.19
N LEU A 25 16.76 -3.87 4.72
CA LEU A 25 16.89 -5.09 5.53
C LEU A 25 18.00 -4.99 6.61
N PRO A 26 17.82 -5.62 7.79
CA PRO A 26 18.89 -5.64 8.78
C PRO A 26 20.08 -6.47 8.28
N GLU A 27 21.29 -6.09 8.65
CA GLU A 27 22.52 -6.83 8.35
C GLU A 27 22.48 -8.23 8.96
N ASN A 28 21.92 -8.33 10.16
CA ASN A 28 21.68 -9.57 10.89
C ASN A 28 20.39 -9.45 11.72
N VAL A 29 19.61 -10.53 11.76
CA VAL A 29 18.46 -10.62 12.68
C VAL A 29 18.95 -10.90 14.10
N ARG A 30 18.29 -10.30 15.08
CA ARG A 30 18.50 -10.67 16.49
C ARG A 30 17.42 -11.58 17.01
N PHE A 31 17.88 -12.76 17.37
CA PHE A 31 17.07 -13.79 17.97
C PHE A 31 17.15 -13.70 19.48
N MET A 32 16.01 -13.93 20.11
CA MET A 32 15.87 -14.12 21.54
C MET A 32 16.25 -15.56 21.89
N ASP A 33 16.78 -15.76 23.09
CA ASP A 33 17.00 -17.10 23.60
C ASP A 33 15.66 -17.74 24.01
N LEU A 34 15.29 -18.81 23.31
CA LEU A 34 14.03 -19.53 23.50
C LEU A 34 13.90 -20.11 24.90
N LEU A 35 15.00 -20.58 25.50
CA LEU A 35 15.01 -21.14 26.86
C LEU A 35 14.59 -20.10 27.91
N HIS A 36 14.79 -18.83 27.59
CA HIS A 36 14.51 -17.73 28.50
C HIS A 36 13.14 -17.07 28.26
N LEU A 37 12.36 -17.50 27.26
CA LEU A 37 11.05 -16.91 27.01
C LEU A 37 10.01 -17.40 28.03
N PRO A 38 9.38 -16.51 28.81
CA PRO A 38 8.55 -16.88 29.95
C PRO A 38 7.23 -17.53 29.53
N GLY A 39 6.83 -18.64 30.14
CA GLY A 39 5.50 -19.24 29.91
C GLY A 39 4.36 -18.28 30.28
N HIS A 40 3.17 -18.50 29.71
CA HIS A 40 1.98 -17.68 30.01
C HIS A 40 1.32 -18.01 31.36
N GLY A 41 1.66 -19.16 31.96
CA GLY A 41 1.03 -19.66 33.19
C GLY A 41 1.58 -19.10 34.51
N SER A 42 2.59 -18.23 34.49
CA SER A 42 3.22 -17.73 35.71
C SER A 42 3.80 -16.34 35.53
N TYR A 43 3.70 -15.48 36.54
CA TYR A 43 4.41 -14.20 36.59
C TYR A 43 5.87 -14.41 37.01
N GLN A 44 6.81 -13.77 36.32
CA GLN A 44 8.23 -13.82 36.63
C GLN A 44 8.67 -12.55 37.38
N THR A 45 9.41 -12.71 38.47
CA THR A 45 9.85 -11.61 39.35
C THR A 45 10.96 -10.76 38.74
N ASN A 46 11.75 -11.31 37.82
CA ASN A 46 12.81 -10.61 37.09
C ASN A 46 12.32 -9.99 35.77
N ARG A 47 11.00 -9.86 35.58
CA ARG A 47 10.41 -9.33 34.35
C ARG A 47 9.31 -8.32 34.66
N CYS A 48 9.07 -7.44 33.72
CA CYS A 48 8.11 -6.34 33.84
C CYS A 48 6.71 -6.81 33.48
N THR A 49 5.73 -6.46 34.32
CA THR A 49 4.29 -6.62 34.03
C THR A 49 3.60 -5.31 34.35
N GLY A 50 2.69 -4.87 33.49
CA GLY A 50 2.09 -3.55 33.66
C GLY A 50 1.22 -3.11 32.49
N THR A 51 1.02 -1.80 32.42
CA THR A 51 0.24 -1.12 31.37
C THR A 51 0.99 0.10 30.88
N ILE A 52 0.90 0.39 29.58
CA ILE A 52 1.27 1.68 29.01
C ILE A 52 -0.02 2.37 28.57
N THR A 53 -0.36 3.48 29.21
CA THR A 53 -1.49 4.33 28.82
C THR A 53 -1.00 5.34 27.79
N CYS A 54 -1.70 5.43 26.66
CA CYS A 54 -1.31 6.27 25.55
C CYS A 54 -2.44 7.22 25.15
N ARG A 55 -2.14 8.51 25.13
CA ARG A 55 -2.93 9.51 24.40
C ARG A 55 -2.36 9.65 22.99
N LEU A 56 -3.24 9.60 22.00
CA LEU A 56 -2.92 9.67 20.58
C LEU A 56 -3.60 10.90 20.00
N THR A 57 -2.83 11.78 19.36
CA THR A 57 -3.36 12.96 18.66
C THR A 57 -3.18 12.80 17.16
N ALA A 58 -4.25 12.98 16.38
CA ALA A 58 -4.17 13.02 14.92
C ALA A 58 -3.51 14.34 14.47
N GLU A 59 -2.37 14.28 13.80
CA GLU A 59 -1.61 15.47 13.33
C GLU A 59 -1.86 15.77 11.84
N SER A 60 -2.60 14.87 11.19
CA SER A 60 -3.14 14.98 9.83
C SER A 60 -4.46 14.20 9.80
N PRO A 61 -5.33 14.38 8.81
CA PRO A 61 -6.62 13.70 8.80
C PRO A 61 -6.43 12.18 8.93
N LEU A 62 -7.24 11.54 9.78
CA LEU A 62 -7.10 10.13 10.10
C LEU A 62 -8.28 9.35 9.55
N TYR A 63 -8.01 8.26 8.83
CA TYR A 63 -9.07 7.41 8.30
C TYR A 63 -8.79 5.94 8.57
N VAL A 64 -9.69 5.30 9.31
CA VAL A 64 -9.79 3.85 9.46
C VAL A 64 -11.19 3.49 8.96
N ARG A 65 -11.28 2.66 7.93
CA ARG A 65 -12.57 2.34 7.30
C ARG A 65 -13.42 1.46 8.21
N ASN A 66 -14.71 1.77 8.31
CA ASN A 66 -15.68 0.93 9.02
C ASN A 66 -15.96 -0.39 8.27
N GLY A 67 -16.43 -1.39 8.99
CA GLY A 67 -16.94 -2.63 8.38
C GLY A 67 -18.12 -2.36 7.44
N GLN A 68 -18.28 -3.21 6.43
CA GLN A 68 -19.49 -3.20 5.59
C GLN A 68 -20.65 -3.81 6.38
N THR A 69 -21.85 -3.25 6.20
CA THR A 69 -23.08 -3.95 6.59
C THR A 69 -23.25 -5.18 5.69
N PRO A 70 -23.96 -6.24 6.14
CA PRO A 70 -24.22 -7.42 5.30
C PRO A 70 -24.82 -7.07 3.93
N GLN A 71 -25.77 -6.12 3.91
CA GLN A 71 -26.40 -5.65 2.68
C GLN A 71 -25.40 -4.91 1.75
N ALA A 72 -24.52 -4.07 2.31
CA ALA A 72 -23.48 -3.39 1.53
C ALA A 72 -22.45 -4.39 0.98
N PHE A 73 -22.13 -5.45 1.72
CA PHE A 73 -21.26 -6.52 1.25
C PHE A 73 -21.86 -7.26 0.04
N GLU A 74 -23.15 -7.63 0.11
CA GLU A 74 -23.86 -8.28 -1.02
C GLU A 74 -23.89 -7.41 -2.28
N ASN A 75 -24.04 -6.09 -2.11
CA ASN A 75 -24.08 -5.12 -3.20
C ASN A 75 -22.68 -4.68 -3.68
N ASN A 76 -21.59 -5.18 -3.09
CA ASN A 76 -20.21 -4.70 -3.30
C ASN A 76 -20.03 -3.18 -3.08
N GLU A 77 -20.80 -2.61 -2.15
CA GLU A 77 -20.73 -1.18 -1.78
C GLU A 77 -19.71 -0.96 -0.66
N SER A 78 -18.73 -0.08 -0.87
CA SER A 78 -17.77 0.28 0.17
C SER A 78 -18.35 1.30 1.15
N SER A 79 -18.19 1.07 2.46
CA SER A 79 -18.49 2.11 3.47
C SER A 79 -17.44 3.23 3.42
N PRO A 80 -17.85 4.50 3.27
CA PRO A 80 -16.95 5.65 3.37
C PRO A 80 -16.72 6.11 4.82
N GLU A 81 -17.47 5.56 5.77
CA GLU A 81 -17.46 6.02 7.15
C GLU A 81 -16.20 5.60 7.90
N PHE A 82 -15.79 6.44 8.85
CA PHE A 82 -14.76 6.09 9.83
C PHE A 82 -15.24 4.94 10.72
N PHE A 83 -14.31 4.11 11.20
CA PHE A 83 -14.59 2.97 12.06
C PHE A 83 -15.23 3.44 13.38
N THR A 84 -16.39 2.89 13.70
CA THR A 84 -17.14 3.26 14.90
C THR A 84 -17.35 2.06 15.80
N ASP A 85 -17.47 2.32 17.10
CA ASP A 85 -17.96 1.34 18.05
C ASP A 85 -19.43 1.00 17.72
N PRO A 86 -19.77 -0.26 17.43
CA PRO A 86 -21.15 -0.66 17.15
C PRO A 86 -22.13 -0.37 18.29
N ALA A 87 -21.66 -0.35 19.55
CA ALA A 87 -22.51 -0.13 20.71
C ALA A 87 -22.85 1.35 20.93
N THR A 88 -21.90 2.25 20.69
CA THR A 88 -22.05 3.69 20.98
C THR A 88 -22.19 4.55 19.72
N GLY A 89 -21.86 4.02 18.55
CA GLY A 89 -21.77 4.76 17.29
C GLY A 89 -20.60 5.76 17.24
N ARG A 90 -19.75 5.81 18.28
CA ARG A 90 -18.65 6.78 18.37
C ARG A 90 -17.43 6.32 17.58
N PRO A 91 -16.66 7.24 16.98
CA PRO A 91 -15.39 6.91 16.34
C PRO A 91 -14.42 6.22 17.31
N ILE A 92 -13.86 5.09 16.89
CA ILE A 92 -12.78 4.39 17.61
C ILE A 92 -11.70 3.92 16.63
N ILE A 93 -10.49 3.77 17.13
CA ILE A 93 -9.40 3.12 16.39
C ILE A 93 -9.28 1.68 16.90
N PRO A 94 -9.41 0.66 16.04
CA PRO A 94 -9.26 -0.72 16.47
C PRO A 94 -7.89 -1.00 17.10
N GLY A 95 -7.87 -1.70 18.23
CA GLY A 95 -6.65 -2.13 18.92
C GLY A 95 -5.74 -2.99 18.04
N SER A 96 -6.33 -3.71 17.08
CA SER A 96 -5.59 -4.46 16.05
C SER A 96 -4.79 -3.57 15.11
N SER A 97 -5.29 -2.37 14.76
CA SER A 97 -4.58 -1.40 13.93
C SER A 97 -3.39 -0.80 14.68
N LEU A 98 -3.58 -0.48 15.96
CA LEU A 98 -2.52 0.03 16.84
C LEU A 98 -1.44 -1.05 17.08
N ARG A 99 -1.85 -2.29 17.37
CA ARG A 99 -0.94 -3.43 17.51
C ARG A 99 -0.14 -3.68 16.24
N GLY A 100 -0.76 -3.60 15.06
CA GLY A 100 -0.07 -3.77 13.78
C GLY A 100 0.97 -2.67 13.51
N MET A 101 0.64 -1.41 13.83
CA MET A 101 1.57 -0.29 13.76
C MET A 101 2.77 -0.49 14.69
N LEU A 102 2.53 -0.81 15.97
CA LEU A 102 3.57 -1.04 16.96
C LEU A 102 4.47 -2.22 16.57
N ARG A 103 3.87 -3.34 16.15
CA ARG A 103 4.62 -4.52 15.67
C ARG A 103 5.56 -4.17 14.53
N THR A 104 5.06 -3.48 13.51
CA THR A 104 5.88 -3.10 12.33
C THR A 104 7.07 -2.24 12.75
N LEU A 105 6.87 -1.27 13.65
CA LEU A 105 7.94 -0.38 14.09
C LEU A 105 8.95 -1.09 15.01
N VAL A 106 8.49 -1.99 15.88
CA VAL A 106 9.36 -2.86 16.69
C VAL A 106 10.15 -3.82 15.82
N GLU A 107 9.56 -4.39 14.77
CA GLU A 107 10.27 -5.23 13.79
C GLU A 107 11.41 -4.46 13.13
N ILE A 108 11.16 -3.19 12.78
CA ILE A 108 12.17 -2.33 12.17
C ILE A 108 13.28 -1.98 13.16
N ALA A 109 12.90 -1.43 14.31
CA ALA A 109 13.81 -0.91 15.33
C ALA A 109 14.63 -2.01 16.02
N GLY A 110 14.03 -3.19 16.22
CA GLY A 110 14.64 -4.34 16.88
C GLY A 110 15.43 -5.27 15.94
N TYR A 111 15.66 -4.89 14.68
CA TYR A 111 16.38 -5.71 13.69
C TYR A 111 15.76 -7.13 13.57
N CYS A 112 14.43 -7.19 13.46
CA CYS A 112 13.69 -8.46 13.35
C CYS A 112 13.64 -8.97 11.90
N LYS A 113 13.07 -10.16 11.73
CA LYS A 113 12.73 -10.69 10.40
C LYS A 113 11.71 -9.77 9.72
N ILE A 114 11.82 -9.63 8.40
CA ILE A 114 10.78 -8.97 7.60
C ILE A 114 9.69 -9.97 7.27
N GLN A 115 8.46 -9.68 7.68
CA GLN A 115 7.33 -10.57 7.48
C GLN A 115 5.99 -9.82 7.52
N PRO A 116 4.96 -10.29 6.81
CA PRO A 116 5.01 -11.36 5.81
C PRO A 116 5.60 -10.86 4.47
N VAL A 117 6.25 -11.76 3.74
CA VAL A 117 6.64 -11.55 2.33
C VAL A 117 6.16 -12.75 1.53
N THR A 118 5.42 -12.49 0.45
CA THR A 118 4.81 -13.52 -0.40
C THR A 118 5.87 -14.41 -1.05
N ASP A 119 5.64 -15.72 -0.95
CA ASP A 119 6.33 -16.80 -1.63
C ASP A 119 5.69 -17.13 -3.00
N ASP A 120 4.61 -16.44 -3.37
CA ASP A 120 4.00 -16.55 -4.69
C ASP A 120 4.84 -15.80 -5.74
N PRO A 121 5.19 -16.46 -6.86
CA PRO A 121 5.88 -15.79 -7.96
C PRO A 121 5.01 -14.71 -8.60
N LEU A 122 5.58 -13.51 -8.76
CA LEU A 122 4.88 -12.44 -9.44
C LEU A 122 4.77 -12.74 -10.95
N ILE A 123 3.72 -12.24 -11.60
CA ILE A 123 3.52 -12.41 -13.04
C ILE A 123 3.86 -11.11 -13.78
N TYR A 124 4.58 -11.20 -14.89
CA TYR A 124 5.01 -10.03 -15.67
C TYR A 124 4.87 -10.21 -17.18
N ARG A 125 4.76 -9.09 -17.90
CA ARG A 125 4.80 -9.05 -19.38
C ARG A 125 5.45 -7.76 -19.84
N VAL A 126 6.54 -7.87 -20.60
CA VAL A 126 7.35 -6.71 -21.02
C VAL A 126 7.83 -6.79 -22.48
N VAL A 127 6.90 -7.13 -23.37
CA VAL A 127 7.13 -7.28 -24.82
C VAL A 127 7.83 -6.06 -25.45
N GLY A 128 7.43 -4.84 -25.06
CA GLY A 128 7.94 -3.57 -25.61
C GLY A 128 9.05 -2.92 -24.79
N ASP A 129 9.55 -3.57 -23.74
CA ASP A 129 10.59 -3.00 -22.89
C ASP A 129 11.96 -3.12 -23.56
N THR A 130 12.71 -2.02 -23.56
CA THR A 130 14.02 -1.89 -24.22
C THR A 130 15.20 -2.07 -23.29
N THR A 131 14.95 -2.28 -21.99
CA THR A 131 15.98 -2.57 -20.98
C THR A 131 16.35 -4.07 -21.00
N SER A 132 17.34 -4.46 -20.20
CA SER A 132 17.69 -5.88 -19.99
C SER A 132 16.49 -6.74 -19.57
N PHE A 133 15.52 -6.17 -18.87
CA PHE A 133 14.31 -6.87 -18.46
C PHE A 133 13.45 -7.34 -19.65
N GLY A 134 13.37 -6.52 -20.70
CA GLY A 134 12.69 -6.89 -21.94
C GLY A 134 13.43 -7.99 -22.70
N ASP A 135 14.76 -7.99 -22.66
CA ASP A 135 15.60 -9.04 -23.28
C ASP A 135 15.31 -10.39 -22.62
N ARG A 136 15.32 -10.46 -21.28
CA ARG A 136 15.00 -11.68 -20.52
C ARG A 136 13.62 -12.24 -20.82
N TYR A 137 12.60 -11.37 -20.93
CA TYR A 137 11.27 -11.82 -21.33
C TYR A 137 11.27 -12.42 -22.74
N ARG A 138 11.96 -11.77 -23.70
CA ARG A 138 12.04 -12.24 -25.09
C ARG A 138 12.78 -13.56 -25.22
N GLU A 139 13.89 -13.75 -24.49
CA GLU A 139 14.66 -15.00 -24.44
C GLU A 139 13.80 -16.21 -24.03
N ARG A 140 12.75 -16.01 -23.23
CA ARG A 140 11.82 -17.08 -22.83
C ARG A 140 10.76 -17.43 -23.87
N VAL A 141 10.36 -16.47 -24.70
CA VAL A 141 9.26 -16.67 -25.67
C VAL A 141 9.72 -16.74 -27.12
N LEU A 142 10.98 -16.38 -27.38
CA LEU A 142 11.64 -16.43 -28.68
C LEU A 142 13.02 -17.09 -28.52
N TYR A 143 13.35 -17.98 -29.45
CA TYR A 143 14.71 -18.47 -29.64
C TYR A 143 15.39 -17.68 -30.76
N GLU A 144 16.63 -17.23 -30.55
CA GLU A 144 17.43 -16.58 -31.59
C GLU A 144 18.28 -17.62 -32.33
N ASP A 145 17.78 -18.10 -33.47
CA ASP A 145 18.47 -19.15 -34.25
C ASP A 145 19.79 -18.64 -34.84
N GLN A 146 19.80 -17.37 -35.26
CA GLN A 146 20.94 -16.63 -35.80
C GLN A 146 20.73 -15.15 -35.50
N SER A 147 21.77 -14.33 -35.66
CA SER A 147 21.66 -12.88 -35.44
C SER A 147 20.41 -12.29 -36.12
N LYS A 148 19.51 -11.74 -35.30
CA LYS A 148 18.24 -11.10 -35.71
C LYS A 148 17.20 -12.04 -36.36
N HIS A 149 17.36 -13.35 -36.24
CA HIS A 149 16.41 -14.37 -36.69
C HIS A 149 15.79 -15.05 -35.47
N TYR A 150 14.47 -14.88 -35.31
CA TYR A 150 13.76 -15.33 -34.11
C TYR A 150 12.67 -16.34 -34.43
N THR A 151 12.66 -17.45 -33.69
CA THR A 151 11.61 -18.46 -33.71
C THR A 151 10.76 -18.36 -32.43
N PRO A 152 9.44 -18.11 -32.54
CA PRO A 152 8.56 -18.14 -31.37
C PRO A 152 8.48 -19.53 -30.74
N LEU A 153 8.61 -19.60 -29.42
CA LEU A 153 8.53 -20.84 -28.64
C LEU A 153 7.10 -21.17 -28.18
N ILE A 154 6.18 -20.22 -28.34
CA ILE A 154 4.77 -20.38 -27.99
C ILE A 154 4.12 -21.41 -28.91
N LYS A 155 3.36 -22.32 -28.30
CA LYS A 155 2.48 -23.27 -28.99
C LYS A 155 1.01 -22.90 -28.77
N ALA A 156 0.14 -23.54 -29.52
CA ALA A 156 -1.31 -23.35 -29.50
C ALA A 156 -2.04 -24.69 -29.33
N GLY A 157 -3.25 -24.62 -28.79
CA GLY A 157 -4.09 -25.78 -28.51
C GLY A 157 -5.47 -25.35 -28.03
N TYR A 158 -6.15 -26.27 -27.34
CA TYR A 158 -7.51 -26.09 -26.85
C TYR A 158 -7.60 -26.51 -25.40
N MET A 159 -8.26 -25.70 -24.58
CA MET A 159 -8.58 -26.10 -23.22
C MET A 159 -9.53 -27.30 -23.23
N LYS A 160 -9.23 -28.30 -22.41
CA LYS A 160 -10.00 -29.53 -22.27
C LYS A 160 -10.35 -29.71 -20.80
N LYS A 161 -11.63 -29.84 -20.50
CA LYS A 161 -12.09 -30.09 -19.13
C LYS A 161 -12.06 -31.59 -18.85
N GLN A 162 -11.35 -32.01 -17.80
CA GLN A 162 -11.25 -33.40 -17.36
C GLN A 162 -11.79 -33.51 -15.93
N GLY A 163 -13.10 -33.76 -15.79
CA GLY A 163 -13.76 -33.72 -14.48
C GLY A 163 -13.76 -32.31 -13.89
N PHE A 164 -13.06 -32.13 -12.77
CA PHE A 164 -12.84 -30.82 -12.14
C PHE A 164 -11.54 -30.13 -12.59
N ASP A 165 -10.66 -30.86 -13.27
CA ASP A 165 -9.34 -30.41 -13.67
C ASP A 165 -9.33 -29.85 -15.10
N TRP A 166 -8.25 -29.13 -15.42
CA TRP A 166 -8.01 -28.58 -16.75
C TRP A 166 -6.79 -29.21 -17.39
N ALA A 167 -6.90 -29.49 -18.68
CA ALA A 167 -5.78 -29.87 -19.54
C ALA A 167 -5.78 -29.01 -20.81
N ILE A 168 -4.68 -29.07 -21.56
CA ILE A 168 -4.56 -28.47 -22.89
C ILE A 168 -4.42 -29.61 -23.89
N GLN A 169 -5.37 -29.75 -24.80
CA GLN A 169 -5.21 -30.58 -26.00
C GLN A 169 -4.32 -29.81 -26.99
N PRO A 170 -3.12 -30.31 -27.35
CA PRO A 170 -2.27 -29.65 -28.34
C PRO A 170 -3.00 -29.53 -29.68
N ALA A 171 -2.73 -28.46 -30.44
CA ALA A 171 -3.12 -28.40 -31.85
C ALA A 171 -2.11 -29.18 -32.71
N GLN A 172 -2.57 -29.66 -33.86
CA GLN A 172 -1.74 -30.34 -34.85
C GLN A 172 -0.57 -29.46 -35.27
N THR A 173 0.60 -30.07 -35.44
CA THR A 173 1.78 -29.38 -35.95
C THR A 173 1.80 -29.47 -37.47
N ILE A 174 1.61 -28.34 -38.14
CA ILE A 174 1.65 -28.23 -39.61
C ILE A 174 2.86 -27.38 -39.98
N ASP A 175 3.76 -27.95 -40.78
CA ASP A 175 5.01 -27.32 -41.21
C ASP A 175 5.83 -26.76 -40.01
N GLY A 176 5.81 -27.47 -38.87
CA GLY A 176 6.59 -27.11 -37.67
C GLY A 176 5.98 -26.03 -36.77
N THR A 177 4.71 -25.63 -36.96
CA THR A 177 3.98 -24.72 -36.05
C THR A 177 2.57 -25.23 -35.76
N THR A 178 1.97 -24.77 -34.66
CA THR A 178 0.62 -25.16 -34.20
C THR A 178 -0.46 -24.11 -34.53
N PHE A 179 -0.05 -23.00 -35.13
CA PHE A 179 -0.93 -21.90 -35.54
C PHE A 179 -0.30 -21.08 -36.66
N ALA A 180 -1.13 -20.29 -37.33
CA ALA A 180 -0.75 -19.34 -38.37
C ALA A 180 -1.35 -17.94 -38.12
N ARG A 181 -0.97 -16.97 -38.96
CA ARG A 181 -1.47 -15.59 -38.93
C ARG A 181 -2.36 -15.33 -40.13
N ILE A 182 -3.45 -14.62 -39.92
CA ILE A 182 -4.33 -14.14 -41.00
C ILE A 182 -4.42 -12.62 -40.93
N PHE A 183 -4.30 -11.93 -42.06
CA PHE A 183 -4.54 -10.49 -42.09
C PHE A 183 -6.02 -10.24 -41.80
N ILE A 184 -6.34 -9.21 -41.02
CA ILE A 184 -7.73 -8.91 -40.64
C ILE A 184 -8.62 -8.69 -41.88
N LYS A 185 -8.07 -8.06 -42.93
CA LYS A 185 -8.75 -7.85 -44.22
C LYS A 185 -9.04 -9.13 -45.02
N GLU A 186 -8.35 -10.22 -44.70
CA GLU A 186 -8.48 -11.53 -45.37
C GLU A 186 -9.41 -12.47 -44.61
N ILE A 187 -9.95 -12.05 -43.47
CA ILE A 187 -10.92 -12.82 -42.68
C ILE A 187 -12.26 -12.87 -43.44
N PRO A 188 -12.80 -14.06 -43.77
CA PRO A 188 -14.10 -14.18 -44.42
C PRO A 188 -15.24 -13.64 -43.56
N LYS A 189 -16.31 -13.17 -44.19
CA LYS A 189 -17.54 -12.77 -43.49
C LYS A 189 -18.35 -14.01 -43.07
N ASN A 190 -19.26 -13.82 -42.11
CA ASN A 190 -20.25 -14.82 -41.69
C ASN A 190 -19.65 -16.14 -41.15
N LEU A 191 -18.56 -16.05 -40.38
CA LEU A 191 -17.96 -17.22 -39.74
C LEU A 191 -18.82 -17.71 -38.56
N ALA A 192 -19.01 -19.02 -38.45
CA ALA A 192 -19.71 -19.64 -37.33
C ALA A 192 -18.92 -19.50 -36.03
N THR A 193 -19.62 -19.25 -34.92
CA THR A 193 -19.00 -19.20 -33.59
C THR A 193 -18.56 -20.58 -33.15
N LEU A 194 -17.34 -20.67 -32.61
CA LEU A 194 -16.87 -21.91 -32.02
C LEU A 194 -17.65 -22.14 -30.71
N PRO A 195 -18.31 -23.31 -30.51
CA PRO A 195 -19.16 -23.57 -29.35
C PRO A 195 -18.46 -23.26 -28.02
N GLY A 196 -19.18 -22.66 -27.09
CA GLY A 196 -18.64 -22.30 -25.77
C GLY A 196 -17.68 -21.11 -25.76
N THR A 197 -17.37 -20.50 -26.91
CA THR A 197 -16.41 -19.38 -26.98
C THR A 197 -17.09 -18.07 -27.38
N LYS A 198 -16.59 -16.94 -26.85
CA LYS A 198 -17.00 -15.60 -27.29
C LYS A 198 -16.13 -15.06 -28.41
N ASN A 199 -14.82 -15.31 -28.32
CA ASN A 199 -13.80 -14.70 -29.17
C ASN A 199 -13.26 -15.60 -30.30
N ALA A 200 -13.81 -16.81 -30.49
CA ALA A 200 -13.33 -17.71 -31.53
C ALA A 200 -14.40 -18.05 -32.57
N ARG A 201 -13.95 -18.32 -33.81
CA ARG A 201 -14.79 -18.68 -34.96
C ARG A 201 -14.19 -19.85 -35.71
N LYS A 202 -15.04 -20.69 -36.29
CA LYS A 202 -14.63 -21.73 -37.24
C LYS A 202 -14.21 -21.09 -38.56
N ILE A 203 -13.10 -21.55 -39.13
CA ILE A 203 -12.58 -21.08 -40.41
C ILE A 203 -11.93 -22.24 -41.16
N TRP A 204 -12.05 -22.27 -42.49
CA TRP A 204 -11.33 -23.23 -43.34
C TRP A 204 -10.17 -22.51 -43.98
N ILE A 205 -8.96 -23.06 -43.88
CA ILE A 205 -7.73 -22.38 -44.31
C ILE A 205 -6.83 -23.25 -45.20
N LYS A 206 -6.00 -22.58 -46.00
CA LYS A 206 -4.75 -23.14 -46.54
C LYS A 206 -3.57 -22.33 -45.98
N PRO A 207 -2.80 -22.89 -45.03
CA PRO A 207 -1.62 -22.21 -44.50
C PRO A 207 -0.51 -22.17 -45.54
N GLY A 208 0.23 -21.06 -45.60
CA GLY A 208 1.47 -20.97 -46.33
C GLY A 208 2.65 -21.57 -45.54
N PRO A 209 3.87 -21.56 -46.12
CA PRO A 209 5.04 -22.13 -45.46
C PRO A 209 5.41 -21.37 -44.18
N TYR A 210 5.85 -22.13 -43.18
CA TYR A 210 6.42 -21.65 -41.92
C TYR A 210 7.89 -21.31 -42.14
N GLY A 211 8.18 -20.02 -42.26
CA GLY A 211 9.53 -19.56 -42.55
C GLY A 211 9.82 -18.17 -42.00
N TYR A 212 11.08 -17.76 -42.10
CA TYR A 212 11.52 -16.43 -41.69
C TYR A 212 10.97 -15.35 -42.59
N LYS A 213 10.25 -14.42 -41.98
CA LYS A 213 9.69 -13.26 -42.67
C LYS A 213 10.21 -11.98 -42.05
N LYS A 214 10.51 -11.01 -42.91
CA LYS A 214 11.01 -9.68 -42.52
C LYS A 214 9.91 -8.93 -41.77
N VAL A 215 10.23 -8.41 -40.59
CA VAL A 215 9.36 -7.52 -39.82
C VAL A 215 10.14 -6.27 -39.37
N ARG A 216 9.43 -5.23 -38.92
CA ARG A 216 10.01 -3.91 -38.55
C ARG A 216 10.92 -3.33 -39.65
N GLY A 217 10.42 -3.23 -40.88
CA GLY A 217 11.18 -2.72 -42.01
C GLY A 217 12.36 -3.60 -42.43
N GLY A 218 12.37 -4.87 -42.03
CA GLY A 218 13.46 -5.82 -42.33
C GLY A 218 14.60 -5.81 -41.32
N PHE A 219 14.47 -5.04 -40.23
CA PHE A 219 15.48 -5.03 -39.16
C PHE A 219 15.61 -6.39 -38.47
N ILE A 220 14.52 -7.15 -38.35
CA ILE A 220 14.49 -8.50 -37.77
C ILE A 220 13.70 -9.45 -38.66
N LYS A 221 14.00 -10.74 -38.58
CA LYS A 221 13.19 -11.80 -39.19
C LYS A 221 12.58 -12.68 -38.12
N VAL A 222 11.29 -12.99 -38.25
CA VAL A 222 10.56 -13.86 -37.33
C VAL A 222 9.95 -15.02 -38.10
N LYS A 223 10.04 -16.22 -37.56
CA LYS A 223 9.45 -17.43 -38.15
C LYS A 223 7.93 -17.47 -37.90
N PHE A 224 7.12 -17.48 -38.97
CA PHE A 224 5.66 -17.66 -38.88
C PHE A 224 5.03 -18.10 -40.21
N SER A 225 3.92 -18.83 -40.13
CA SER A 225 3.05 -19.14 -41.27
C SER A 225 1.98 -18.06 -41.43
N ASP A 226 1.70 -17.68 -42.67
CA ASP A 226 0.57 -16.81 -43.03
C ASP A 226 -0.47 -17.64 -43.76
N ILE A 227 -1.75 -17.37 -43.53
CA ILE A 227 -2.83 -17.96 -44.30
C ILE A 227 -2.79 -17.41 -45.74
N LYS A 228 -2.84 -18.29 -46.73
CA LYS A 228 -2.85 -17.93 -48.16
C LYS A 228 -4.26 -17.79 -48.72
N GLU A 229 -5.11 -18.72 -48.33
CA GLU A 229 -6.52 -18.74 -48.70
C GLU A 229 -7.33 -19.09 -47.46
N SER A 230 -8.53 -18.52 -47.35
CA SER A 230 -9.48 -18.88 -46.29
C SER A 230 -10.92 -18.82 -46.78
N ASN A 231 -11.79 -19.61 -46.15
CA ASN A 231 -13.22 -19.66 -46.46
C ASN A 231 -14.06 -19.79 -45.16
N SER A 232 -15.32 -19.36 -45.22
CA SER A 232 -16.27 -19.42 -44.11
C SER A 232 -17.03 -20.74 -44.02
N SER A 233 -16.83 -21.64 -44.98
CA SER A 233 -17.52 -22.94 -45.07
C SER A 233 -16.58 -24.06 -45.55
N PRO A 234 -16.94 -25.33 -45.31
CA PRO A 234 -16.16 -26.48 -45.76
C PRO A 234 -15.79 -26.38 -47.24
N THR A 235 -14.49 -26.44 -47.52
CA THR A 235 -13.94 -26.32 -48.87
C THR A 235 -12.91 -27.42 -49.10
N GLY A 236 -12.98 -28.11 -50.23
CA GLY A 236 -12.05 -29.20 -50.56
C GLY A 236 -10.59 -28.74 -50.51
N GLY A 237 -9.74 -29.47 -49.79
CA GLY A 237 -8.32 -29.15 -49.62
C GLY A 237 -8.02 -28.02 -48.61
N PHE A 238 -9.02 -27.53 -47.86
CA PHE A 238 -8.83 -26.62 -46.75
C PHE A 238 -8.93 -27.36 -45.42
N ILE A 239 -8.23 -26.85 -44.41
CA ILE A 239 -8.18 -27.41 -43.07
C ILE A 239 -9.16 -26.62 -42.18
N GLU A 240 -10.10 -27.31 -41.50
CA GLU A 240 -10.94 -26.67 -40.49
C GLU A 240 -10.08 -26.25 -39.30
N SER A 241 -10.20 -25.00 -38.86
CA SER A 241 -9.34 -24.41 -37.82
C SER A 241 -10.09 -23.35 -37.03
N SER A 242 -9.46 -22.85 -35.97
CA SER A 242 -10.06 -21.88 -35.07
C SER A 242 -9.42 -20.51 -35.22
N LEU A 243 -10.17 -19.55 -35.78
CA LEU A 243 -9.81 -18.14 -35.77
C LEU A 243 -10.03 -17.57 -34.36
N VAL A 244 -9.00 -16.94 -33.80
CA VAL A 244 -9.02 -16.38 -32.44
C VAL A 244 -8.84 -14.87 -32.49
N PHE A 245 -9.84 -14.14 -31.99
CA PHE A 245 -9.78 -12.69 -31.86
C PHE A 245 -9.09 -12.30 -30.55
N SER A 246 -7.99 -11.55 -30.66
CA SER A 246 -7.23 -11.09 -29.48
C SER A 246 -7.68 -9.73 -28.90
N GLY A 247 -8.84 -9.22 -29.34
CA GLY A 247 -9.37 -7.90 -28.95
C GLY A 247 -8.84 -6.72 -29.78
N PRO A 248 -9.45 -5.53 -29.63
CA PRO A 248 -9.12 -4.33 -30.41
C PRO A 248 -7.77 -3.73 -30.00
N MET A 249 -6.96 -3.31 -30.98
CA MET A 249 -5.70 -2.62 -30.76
C MET A 249 -5.37 -1.73 -31.96
N GLN A 250 -4.89 -0.51 -31.70
CA GLN A 250 -4.46 0.42 -32.74
C GLN A 250 -3.33 -0.21 -33.57
N SER A 251 -3.41 -0.09 -34.90
CA SER A 251 -2.43 -0.65 -35.84
C SER A 251 -2.32 -2.18 -35.83
N LYS A 252 -3.32 -2.89 -35.29
CA LYS A 252 -3.39 -4.34 -35.40
C LYS A 252 -3.67 -4.75 -36.85
N LEU A 253 -2.82 -5.63 -37.38
CA LEU A 253 -2.90 -6.09 -38.77
C LEU A 253 -3.39 -7.53 -38.92
N PHE A 254 -3.24 -8.34 -37.87
CA PHE A 254 -3.43 -9.80 -37.95
C PHE A 254 -4.16 -10.36 -36.73
N GLU A 255 -4.88 -11.45 -36.96
CA GLU A 255 -5.33 -12.40 -35.93
C GLU A 255 -4.55 -13.71 -36.03
N LYS A 256 -4.88 -14.66 -35.17
CA LYS A 256 -4.29 -16.01 -35.17
C LYS A 256 -5.32 -17.04 -35.54
N VAL A 257 -4.89 -18.05 -36.28
CA VAL A 257 -5.67 -19.25 -36.59
C VAL A 257 -4.94 -20.42 -35.96
N ILE A 258 -5.56 -21.08 -34.99
CA ILE A 258 -5.05 -22.29 -34.35
C ILE A 258 -5.50 -23.49 -35.17
N PHE A 259 -4.57 -24.40 -35.48
CA PHE A 259 -4.83 -25.61 -36.26
C PHE A 259 -5.77 -26.59 -35.51
N PRO A 260 -6.32 -27.63 -36.17
CA PRO A 260 -7.20 -28.58 -35.49
C PRO A 260 -6.55 -29.19 -34.23
N PRO A 261 -7.33 -29.65 -33.25
CA PRO A 261 -6.79 -30.43 -32.13
C PRO A 261 -6.07 -31.68 -32.67
N ASP A 262 -4.95 -32.02 -32.04
CA ASP A 262 -4.24 -33.26 -32.29
C ASP A 262 -4.78 -34.33 -31.35
N GLU A 263 -5.77 -35.11 -31.82
CA GLU A 263 -6.42 -36.16 -31.02
C GLU A 263 -5.48 -37.32 -30.65
N ALA A 264 -4.33 -37.44 -31.34
CA ALA A 264 -3.31 -38.45 -31.01
C ALA A 264 -2.34 -37.97 -29.92
N ALA A 265 -2.27 -36.65 -29.66
CA ALA A 265 -1.41 -36.10 -28.63
C ALA A 265 -2.03 -36.24 -27.24
N GLU A 266 -1.19 -36.63 -26.26
CA GLU A 266 -1.61 -36.65 -24.86
C GLU A 266 -1.95 -35.23 -24.36
N PRO A 267 -3.10 -35.02 -23.68
CA PRO A 267 -3.43 -33.73 -23.08
C PRO A 267 -2.41 -33.31 -22.03
N ILE A 268 -1.99 -32.05 -22.09
CA ILE A 268 -1.03 -31.47 -21.13
C ILE A 268 -1.80 -31.02 -19.89
N SER A 269 -1.59 -31.67 -18.75
CA SER A 269 -2.23 -31.30 -17.49
C SER A 269 -1.89 -29.87 -17.07
N VAL A 270 -2.89 -29.10 -16.63
CA VAL A 270 -2.72 -27.75 -16.10
C VAL A 270 -2.82 -27.80 -14.58
N PRO A 271 -1.72 -27.52 -13.84
CA PRO A 271 -1.76 -27.56 -12.38
C PRO A 271 -2.74 -26.54 -11.78
N ASP A 272 -3.41 -26.90 -10.69
CA ASP A 272 -4.37 -26.04 -9.98
C ASP A 272 -3.79 -24.67 -9.57
N ALA A 273 -2.55 -24.66 -9.10
CA ALA A 273 -1.85 -23.42 -8.77
C ALA A 273 -1.80 -22.48 -10.00
N MET A 274 -1.51 -23.02 -11.19
CA MET A 274 -1.48 -22.25 -12.43
C MET A 274 -2.87 -21.77 -12.85
N VAL A 275 -3.92 -22.57 -12.62
CA VAL A 275 -5.32 -22.16 -12.84
C VAL A 275 -5.68 -20.97 -11.94
N ARG A 276 -5.29 -21.00 -10.66
CA ARG A 276 -5.49 -19.88 -9.71
C ARG A 276 -4.75 -18.63 -10.18
N THR A 277 -3.45 -18.76 -10.46
CA THR A 277 -2.60 -17.70 -11.02
C THR A 277 -3.18 -17.12 -12.31
N TYR A 278 -3.76 -17.95 -13.18
CA TYR A 278 -4.43 -17.49 -14.39
C TYR A 278 -5.70 -16.67 -14.10
N ARG A 279 -6.53 -17.09 -13.15
CA ARG A 279 -7.78 -16.39 -12.79
C ARG A 279 -7.49 -14.99 -12.23
N GLU A 280 -6.46 -14.86 -11.41
CA GLU A 280 -6.07 -13.59 -10.77
C GLU A 280 -5.59 -12.53 -11.76
N GLN A 281 -5.11 -12.92 -12.94
CA GLN A 281 -4.63 -11.98 -13.97
C GLN A 281 -5.69 -11.57 -15.01
N ILE A 282 -6.92 -12.08 -14.94
CA ILE A 282 -7.97 -11.75 -15.91
C ILE A 282 -8.34 -10.28 -15.75
N SER A 283 -8.03 -9.46 -16.76
CA SER A 283 -8.44 -8.05 -16.76
C SER A 283 -9.92 -7.88 -17.13
N LYS A 284 -10.52 -6.73 -16.80
CA LYS A 284 -11.90 -6.39 -17.18
C LYS A 284 -12.12 -6.48 -18.70
N GLU A 285 -11.13 -6.13 -19.50
CA GLU A 285 -11.17 -6.25 -20.96
C GLU A 285 -11.13 -7.71 -21.42
N GLN A 286 -10.34 -8.55 -20.73
CA GLN A 286 -10.31 -9.99 -21.00
C GLN A 286 -11.64 -10.65 -20.60
N GLU A 287 -12.26 -10.23 -19.51
CA GLU A 287 -13.58 -10.70 -19.10
C GLU A 287 -14.65 -10.32 -20.14
N LYS A 288 -14.62 -9.09 -20.68
CA LYS A 288 -15.51 -8.68 -21.78
C LYS A 288 -15.30 -9.53 -23.03
N LEU A 289 -14.04 -9.84 -23.37
CA LEU A 289 -13.68 -10.59 -24.57
C LEU A 289 -13.97 -12.10 -24.47
N LEU A 290 -13.69 -12.71 -23.32
CA LEU A 290 -13.67 -14.17 -23.12
C LEU A 290 -14.79 -14.66 -22.18
N GLY A 291 -15.26 -13.82 -21.27
CA GLY A 291 -16.11 -14.18 -20.13
C GLY A 291 -15.34 -14.26 -18.80
N LYS A 292 -16.08 -14.42 -17.69
CA LYS A 292 -15.54 -14.47 -16.31
C LYS A 292 -14.47 -15.54 -16.10
N ALA A 293 -14.61 -16.69 -16.76
CA ALA A 293 -13.66 -17.79 -16.68
C ALA A 293 -12.41 -17.58 -17.55
N GLY A 294 -12.35 -16.51 -18.35
CA GLY A 294 -11.27 -16.30 -19.32
C GLY A 294 -11.20 -17.47 -20.31
N VAL A 295 -10.01 -18.06 -20.45
CA VAL A 295 -9.82 -19.22 -21.34
C VAL A 295 -10.30 -20.54 -20.73
N LEU A 296 -10.62 -20.61 -19.43
CA LEU A 296 -11.00 -21.85 -18.73
C LEU A 296 -12.43 -22.29 -19.09
N GLN A 297 -12.63 -22.63 -20.36
CA GLN A 297 -13.86 -23.11 -20.96
C GLN A 297 -13.49 -24.27 -21.89
N ASP A 298 -14.28 -25.34 -21.88
CA ASP A 298 -13.99 -26.51 -22.71
C ASP A 298 -14.02 -26.15 -24.21
N GLY A 299 -13.02 -26.61 -24.96
CA GLY A 299 -12.84 -26.29 -26.38
C GLY A 299 -12.29 -24.88 -26.66
N GLN A 300 -11.99 -24.07 -25.65
CA GLN A 300 -11.51 -22.71 -25.85
C GLN A 300 -10.07 -22.69 -26.39
N PRO A 301 -9.81 -21.98 -27.50
CA PRO A 301 -8.46 -21.83 -28.05
C PRO A 301 -7.51 -21.13 -27.06
N VAL A 302 -6.31 -21.68 -26.91
CA VAL A 302 -5.31 -21.24 -25.94
C VAL A 302 -3.90 -21.27 -26.52
N PHE A 303 -3.06 -20.34 -26.07
CA PHE A 303 -1.62 -20.34 -26.30
C PHE A 303 -0.89 -20.74 -25.02
N TYR A 304 0.20 -21.49 -25.15
CA TYR A 304 0.96 -21.97 -24.01
C TYR A 304 2.46 -22.04 -24.31
N LEU A 305 3.25 -22.03 -23.25
CA LEU A 305 4.71 -22.16 -23.30
C LEU A 305 5.14 -23.44 -22.57
N ILE A 306 6.04 -24.19 -23.21
CA ILE A 306 6.69 -25.36 -22.63
C ILE A 306 8.19 -25.05 -22.49
N GLU A 307 8.75 -25.25 -21.30
CA GLU A 307 10.19 -25.21 -21.04
C GLU A 307 10.56 -26.54 -20.35
N GLN A 308 11.59 -27.24 -20.83
CA GLN A 308 12.05 -28.53 -20.28
C GLN A 308 10.90 -29.55 -20.07
N ASP A 309 10.07 -29.71 -21.10
CA ASP A 309 8.89 -30.61 -21.11
C ASP A 309 7.83 -30.33 -20.04
N ARG A 310 7.84 -29.13 -19.45
CA ARG A 310 6.85 -28.69 -18.47
C ARG A 310 6.08 -27.48 -18.97
N LEU A 311 4.77 -27.48 -18.68
CA LEU A 311 3.93 -26.30 -18.88
C LEU A 311 4.41 -25.17 -17.98
N VAL A 312 4.82 -24.06 -18.60
CA VAL A 312 5.24 -22.84 -17.89
C VAL A 312 4.03 -21.98 -17.59
N PHE A 313 3.25 -21.69 -18.62
CA PHE A 313 2.03 -20.90 -18.49
C PHE A 313 1.17 -20.94 -19.76
N PHE A 314 -0.07 -20.45 -19.64
CA PHE A 314 -1.03 -20.40 -20.75
C PHE A 314 -1.89 -19.12 -20.73
N GLY A 315 -2.54 -18.84 -21.86
CA GLY A 315 -3.46 -17.70 -21.99
C GLY A 315 -3.97 -17.48 -23.41
N HIS A 316 -4.86 -16.49 -23.58
CA HIS A 316 -5.57 -16.27 -24.84
C HIS A 316 -4.74 -15.63 -25.97
N THR A 317 -3.52 -15.17 -25.70
CA THR A 317 -2.65 -14.56 -26.72
C THR A 317 -1.23 -15.07 -26.61
N MET A 318 -0.48 -15.03 -27.72
CA MET A 318 0.93 -15.42 -27.74
C MET A 318 1.85 -14.59 -26.84
N MET A 319 1.43 -13.38 -26.47
CA MET A 319 2.20 -12.50 -25.57
C MET A 319 1.71 -12.69 -24.14
N LEU A 320 2.05 -13.86 -23.58
CA LEU A 320 1.64 -14.30 -22.25
C LEU A 320 2.19 -13.38 -21.16
N ARG A 321 1.48 -13.27 -20.03
CA ARG A 321 2.12 -12.83 -18.80
C ARG A 321 2.75 -14.07 -18.19
N LEU A 322 4.04 -14.05 -17.90
CA LEU A 322 4.76 -15.21 -17.39
C LEU A 322 5.03 -15.04 -15.89
N PRO A 323 4.97 -16.11 -15.09
CA PRO A 323 5.49 -16.07 -13.74
C PRO A 323 7.01 -15.87 -13.77
N TYR A 324 7.53 -15.10 -12.81
CA TYR A 324 8.95 -15.18 -12.47
C TYR A 324 9.26 -16.58 -11.93
N LEU A 325 10.53 -17.00 -12.03
CA LEU A 325 10.97 -18.27 -11.46
C LEU A 325 11.21 -18.16 -9.95
N GLN A 326 11.31 -16.93 -9.43
CA GLN A 326 11.60 -16.61 -8.05
C GLN A 326 10.50 -15.69 -7.51
N SER A 327 10.14 -15.91 -6.26
CA SER A 327 9.19 -15.10 -5.48
C SER A 327 9.89 -13.90 -4.82
N PRO A 328 9.15 -12.87 -4.37
CA PRO A 328 9.72 -11.83 -3.52
C PRO A 328 10.42 -12.36 -2.26
N GLN A 329 9.93 -13.46 -1.66
CA GLN A 329 10.54 -14.09 -0.49
C GLN A 329 11.94 -14.69 -0.79
N ASP A 330 12.18 -15.13 -2.03
CA ASP A 330 13.50 -15.62 -2.46
C ASP A 330 14.58 -14.54 -2.46
N PHE A 331 14.19 -13.27 -2.54
CA PHE A 331 15.11 -12.12 -2.46
C PHE A 331 15.37 -11.66 -1.02
N ILE A 332 15.05 -12.50 -0.02
CA ILE A 332 15.45 -12.35 1.37
C ILE A 332 16.59 -13.34 1.66
N PRO A 333 17.77 -12.85 2.10
CA PRO A 333 18.88 -13.73 2.49
C PRO A 333 18.46 -14.77 3.53
N SER A 334 18.95 -16.00 3.39
CA SER A 334 18.57 -17.15 4.23
C SER A 334 18.76 -16.90 5.72
N GLN A 335 19.83 -16.19 6.10
CA GLN A 335 20.10 -15.82 7.49
C GLN A 335 19.06 -14.87 8.11
N LEU A 336 18.26 -14.17 7.29
CA LEU A 336 17.22 -13.24 7.75
C LEU A 336 15.81 -13.84 7.76
N LYS A 337 15.67 -15.11 7.38
CA LYS A 337 14.39 -15.84 7.31
C LYS A 337 14.38 -17.15 8.10
N SER A 338 15.22 -17.24 9.13
CA SER A 338 15.27 -18.42 10.00
C SER A 338 13.91 -18.65 10.68
N LYS A 339 13.38 -19.86 10.53
CA LYS A 339 12.17 -20.34 11.21
C LYS A 339 12.46 -21.05 12.53
N GLU A 340 13.73 -21.34 12.81
CA GLU A 340 14.19 -22.05 14.00
C GLU A 340 14.46 -21.12 15.19
N LYS A 341 14.23 -19.81 15.03
CA LYS A 341 14.60 -18.81 16.02
C LYS A 341 13.60 -17.66 16.07
N VAL A 342 13.26 -17.27 17.30
CA VAL A 342 12.32 -16.19 17.59
C VAL A 342 13.05 -14.85 17.67
N ASP A 343 12.53 -13.81 17.04
CA ASP A 343 13.03 -12.44 17.22
C ASP A 343 12.25 -11.65 18.29
N ILE A 344 12.70 -10.44 18.63
CA ILE A 344 12.08 -9.65 19.71
C ILE A 344 10.62 -9.25 19.41
N ALA A 345 10.27 -8.98 18.15
CA ALA A 345 8.90 -8.66 17.78
C ALA A 345 7.99 -9.89 17.93
N GLU A 346 8.44 -11.06 17.48
CA GLU A 346 7.73 -12.33 17.70
C GLU A 346 7.62 -12.68 19.18
N ALA A 347 8.64 -12.42 19.98
CA ALA A 347 8.60 -12.64 21.42
C ALA A 347 7.53 -11.78 22.11
N ILE A 348 7.39 -10.51 21.69
CA ILE A 348 6.41 -9.57 22.27
C ILE A 348 5.00 -9.86 21.75
N PHE A 349 4.84 -9.95 20.43
CA PHE A 349 3.53 -9.96 19.76
C PHE A 349 3.01 -11.36 19.44
N GLY A 350 3.84 -12.40 19.58
CA GLY A 350 3.52 -13.78 19.21
C GLY A 350 3.92 -14.11 17.77
N TYR A 351 3.86 -15.41 17.46
CA TYR A 351 4.24 -15.99 16.16
C TYR A 351 3.42 -17.22 15.84
N THR A 352 3.38 -17.57 14.55
CA THR A 352 2.90 -18.84 13.99
C THR A 352 3.93 -19.35 12.99
N ASP A 353 3.84 -20.63 12.63
CA ASP A 353 4.58 -21.24 11.51
C ASP A 353 6.12 -21.19 11.65
N LEU A 354 6.61 -21.33 12.89
CA LEU A 354 8.03 -21.54 13.19
C LEU A 354 8.36 -23.04 13.27
N ASP A 355 9.58 -23.40 12.86
CA ASP A 355 10.12 -24.77 12.88
C ASP A 355 10.71 -25.07 14.28
N LEU A 356 9.86 -24.94 15.30
CA LEU A 356 10.16 -25.16 16.71
C LEU A 356 9.24 -26.25 17.27
N GLU A 357 9.60 -26.84 18.42
CA GLU A 357 8.70 -27.75 19.15
C GLU A 357 7.32 -27.10 19.39
N GLN A 358 7.34 -25.82 19.76
CA GLN A 358 6.16 -24.97 19.79
C GLN A 358 6.12 -24.09 18.53
N SER A 359 5.41 -24.55 17.49
CA SER A 359 5.33 -23.86 16.20
C SER A 359 4.49 -22.57 16.21
N ALA A 360 3.70 -22.36 17.27
CA ALA A 360 2.89 -21.15 17.46
C ALA A 360 2.81 -20.73 18.93
N ARG A 361 2.82 -19.41 19.16
CA ARG A 361 2.77 -18.82 20.50
C ARG A 361 2.02 -17.50 20.50
N ALA A 362 1.13 -17.33 21.48
CA ALA A 362 0.39 -16.09 21.69
C ALA A 362 1.32 -14.95 22.14
N GLY A 363 0.95 -13.71 21.79
CA GLY A 363 1.65 -12.52 22.26
C GLY A 363 1.52 -12.33 23.77
N ARG A 364 2.45 -11.56 24.34
CA ARG A 364 2.43 -11.15 25.75
C ARG A 364 1.91 -9.72 25.94
N VAL A 365 1.41 -9.13 24.86
CA VAL A 365 0.81 -7.79 24.84
C VAL A 365 -0.61 -7.82 24.29
N SER A 366 -1.47 -6.99 24.86
CA SER A 366 -2.83 -6.72 24.37
C SER A 366 -3.01 -5.20 24.26
N VAL A 367 -3.68 -4.75 23.19
CA VAL A 367 -3.90 -3.33 22.92
C VAL A 367 -5.41 -3.11 22.85
N THR A 368 -5.94 -2.22 23.68
CA THR A 368 -7.37 -1.86 23.64
C THR A 368 -7.66 -1.06 22.38
N ASP A 369 -8.94 -0.98 22.00
CA ASP A 369 -9.37 0.05 21.06
C ASP A 369 -9.04 1.43 21.63
N ALA A 370 -8.65 2.36 20.76
CA ALA A 370 -8.52 3.75 21.16
C ALA A 370 -9.87 4.43 21.06
N VAL A 371 -10.37 4.89 22.21
CA VAL A 371 -11.64 5.59 22.34
C VAL A 371 -11.40 7.10 22.26
N LEU A 372 -12.36 7.83 21.72
CA LEU A 372 -12.29 9.29 21.65
C LEU A 372 -12.16 9.88 23.07
N ALA A 373 -11.19 10.78 23.26
CA ALA A 373 -11.04 11.49 24.53
C ALA A 373 -12.26 12.37 24.82
N GLU A 374 -12.59 12.56 26.09
CA GLU A 374 -13.80 13.29 26.52
C GLU A 374 -13.83 14.75 26.01
N GLY A 375 -15.04 15.28 25.81
CA GLY A 375 -15.26 16.68 25.42
C GLY A 375 -15.20 16.98 23.91
N GLN A 376 -14.94 15.99 23.05
CA GLN A 376 -14.85 16.18 21.60
C GLN A 376 -16.16 15.81 20.88
N THR A 377 -16.73 16.72 20.08
CA THR A 377 -18.03 16.52 19.40
C THR A 377 -18.04 16.79 17.89
N ASP A 378 -17.16 17.64 17.35
CA ASP A 378 -16.97 17.91 15.91
C ASP A 378 -15.64 17.34 15.41
N VAL A 379 -15.59 16.01 15.24
CA VAL A 379 -14.35 15.26 14.95
C VAL A 379 -14.16 14.91 13.48
N TYR A 380 -15.17 15.10 12.62
CA TYR A 380 -15.04 14.80 11.19
C TYR A 380 -14.47 16.01 10.45
N LEU A 381 -13.58 15.77 9.48
CA LEU A 381 -12.98 16.83 8.67
C LEU A 381 -14.04 17.60 7.86
N THR A 382 -15.03 16.86 7.34
CA THR A 382 -16.13 17.40 6.53
C THR A 382 -17.45 16.75 6.92
N GLU A 383 -18.55 17.50 6.75
CA GLU A 383 -19.90 16.95 6.93
C GLU A 383 -20.16 15.83 5.91
N ASP A 384 -19.79 16.04 4.64
CA ASP A 384 -19.91 15.07 3.56
C ASP A 384 -18.67 14.19 3.39
N THR A 385 -18.79 13.14 2.57
CA THR A 385 -17.65 12.30 2.16
C THR A 385 -16.75 13.03 1.15
N ILE A 386 -15.45 12.76 1.20
CA ILE A 386 -14.44 13.24 0.26
C ILE A 386 -14.18 12.15 -0.80
N THR A 387 -14.02 12.56 -2.06
CA THR A 387 -13.51 11.69 -3.14
C THR A 387 -12.01 11.94 -3.32
N PRO A 388 -11.14 11.06 -2.80
CA PRO A 388 -9.70 11.29 -2.78
C PRO A 388 -9.03 11.00 -4.14
N LYS A 389 -7.90 11.65 -4.40
CA LYS A 389 -7.02 11.37 -5.56
C LYS A 389 -6.67 9.87 -5.64
N ILE A 390 -6.66 9.33 -6.87
CA ILE A 390 -6.42 7.89 -7.10
C ILE A 390 -5.07 7.45 -6.53
N LEU A 391 -5.11 6.39 -5.73
CA LEU A 391 -3.92 5.76 -5.17
C LEU A 391 -3.42 4.63 -6.08
N SER A 392 -2.17 4.76 -6.55
CA SER A 392 -1.55 3.72 -7.37
C SER A 392 -1.05 2.54 -6.53
N GLY A 393 -1.43 1.32 -6.93
CA GLY A 393 -0.93 0.07 -6.36
C GLY A 393 0.41 -0.39 -6.97
N PRO A 394 1.19 -1.23 -6.27
CA PRO A 394 2.39 -1.85 -6.83
C PRO A 394 2.05 -2.69 -8.07
N LYS A 395 2.94 -2.66 -9.07
CA LYS A 395 2.88 -3.57 -10.23
C LYS A 395 4.15 -4.44 -10.25
N PRO A 396 4.07 -5.73 -10.61
CA PRO A 396 5.25 -6.61 -10.75
C PRO A 396 6.34 -6.07 -11.67
N THR A 397 5.96 -5.21 -12.62
CA THR A 397 6.89 -4.54 -13.52
C THR A 397 7.60 -3.35 -12.90
N SER A 398 7.22 -2.88 -11.71
CA SER A 398 7.85 -1.76 -10.98
C SER A 398 8.92 -2.25 -10.00
N PHE A 399 9.60 -3.35 -10.33
CA PHE A 399 10.60 -4.03 -9.49
C PHE A 399 11.72 -3.08 -9.02
N GLN A 400 12.05 -2.05 -9.80
CA GLN A 400 13.17 -1.15 -9.52
C GLN A 400 12.96 -0.27 -8.28
N HIS A 401 11.73 -0.19 -7.77
CA HIS A 401 11.43 0.43 -6.49
C HIS A 401 11.55 -0.56 -5.31
N TYR A 402 11.35 -1.85 -5.56
CA TYR A 402 11.18 -2.88 -4.51
C TYR A 402 12.42 -3.77 -4.32
N LEU A 403 13.37 -3.75 -5.26
CA LEU A 403 14.65 -4.45 -5.18
C LEU A 403 15.79 -3.44 -5.07
N THR A 404 16.88 -3.81 -4.39
CA THR A 404 18.10 -3.00 -4.35
C THR A 404 18.68 -2.86 -5.76
N GLN A 405 19.17 -1.67 -6.09
CA GLN A 405 19.72 -1.37 -7.41
C GLN A 405 21.17 -0.92 -7.22
N PRO A 406 22.15 -1.82 -7.36
CA PRO A 406 23.56 -1.45 -7.25
C PRO A 406 24.00 -0.46 -8.34
N THR A 407 23.36 -0.55 -9.53
CA THR A 407 23.64 0.27 -10.71
C THR A 407 22.36 0.96 -11.22
N PRO A 408 21.89 2.04 -10.57
CA PRO A 408 20.62 2.70 -10.90
C PRO A 408 20.68 3.56 -12.18
N ASP A 409 21.88 4.01 -12.54
CA ASP A 409 22.14 4.94 -13.64
C ASP A 409 22.39 4.22 -14.97
N SER A 410 22.04 4.87 -16.09
CA SER A 410 22.25 4.32 -17.42
C SER A 410 23.75 4.27 -17.75
N GLN A 411 24.21 3.14 -18.31
CA GLN A 411 25.61 2.94 -18.71
C GLN A 411 25.79 3.10 -20.22
N VAL A 412 26.95 3.60 -20.67
CA VAL A 412 27.28 3.73 -22.09
C VAL A 412 27.67 2.37 -22.65
N VAL A 413 26.93 1.87 -23.64
CA VAL A 413 27.14 0.55 -24.27
C VAL A 413 27.62 0.66 -25.73
N GLY A 414 27.91 1.87 -26.20
CA GLY A 414 28.40 2.13 -27.55
C GLY A 414 28.04 3.52 -28.06
N ARG A 415 28.05 3.69 -29.39
CA ARG A 415 27.64 4.93 -30.07
C ARG A 415 26.60 4.67 -31.13
N THR A 416 25.74 5.66 -31.40
CA THR A 416 24.83 5.66 -32.56
C THR A 416 25.62 5.92 -33.85
N LYS A 417 24.98 5.73 -35.01
CA LYS A 417 25.61 6.04 -36.31
C LYS A 417 26.06 7.50 -36.41
N ASP A 418 25.37 8.40 -35.71
CA ASP A 418 25.68 9.84 -35.65
C ASP A 418 26.69 10.19 -34.55
N GLY A 419 27.39 9.20 -33.98
CA GLY A 419 28.43 9.39 -32.97
C GLY A 419 27.94 9.63 -31.53
N LYS A 420 26.63 9.75 -31.29
CA LYS A 420 26.08 10.01 -29.94
C LYS A 420 26.21 8.77 -29.03
N PRO A 421 26.49 8.94 -27.72
CA PRO A 421 26.54 7.81 -26.79
C PRO A 421 25.22 7.04 -26.76
N LYS A 422 25.29 5.73 -26.95
CA LYS A 422 24.17 4.81 -26.76
C LYS A 422 24.21 4.32 -25.32
N THR A 423 23.18 4.59 -24.54
CA THR A 423 23.09 4.15 -23.15
C THR A 423 22.10 2.99 -22.98
N LYS A 424 22.31 2.14 -21.97
CA LYS A 424 21.39 1.08 -21.57
C LYS A 424 21.29 1.00 -20.04
N GLU A 425 20.11 0.70 -19.53
CA GLU A 425 19.89 0.39 -18.12
C GLU A 425 20.11 -1.10 -17.83
N PHE A 426 20.83 -1.39 -16.74
CA PHE A 426 21.08 -2.74 -16.22
C PHE A 426 20.48 -2.87 -14.82
N LEU A 427 19.15 -2.73 -14.73
CA LEU A 427 18.43 -2.79 -13.47
C LEU A 427 18.22 -4.23 -13.02
N SER A 428 18.32 -4.46 -11.72
CA SER A 428 18.06 -5.74 -11.08
C SER A 428 16.57 -5.99 -10.94
N HIS A 429 16.10 -7.18 -11.30
CA HIS A 429 14.68 -7.56 -11.34
C HIS A 429 14.47 -8.95 -10.73
N TYR A 430 13.23 -9.44 -10.62
CA TYR A 430 12.93 -10.75 -10.01
C TYR A 430 13.42 -11.99 -10.80
N ALA A 431 14.09 -11.80 -11.94
CA ALA A 431 14.87 -12.84 -12.64
C ALA A 431 16.39 -12.63 -12.54
N SER A 432 16.85 -11.72 -11.67
CA SER A 432 18.27 -11.50 -11.39
C SER A 432 18.73 -12.47 -10.29
N PRO A 433 20.01 -12.89 -10.28
CA PRO A 433 20.56 -13.69 -9.19
C PRO A 433 20.38 -13.02 -7.82
N GLN A 434 20.07 -13.82 -6.79
CA GLN A 434 19.91 -13.35 -5.40
C GLN A 434 21.21 -12.76 -4.83
N SER A 435 22.37 -13.10 -5.41
CA SER A 435 23.67 -12.52 -5.05
C SER A 435 23.84 -11.07 -5.54
N GLU A 436 23.04 -10.62 -6.50
CA GLU A 436 23.14 -9.27 -7.10
C GLU A 436 22.14 -8.28 -6.50
N THR A 437 21.01 -8.76 -5.97
CA THR A 437 19.94 -7.90 -5.45
C THR A 437 19.12 -8.61 -4.37
N VAL A 438 18.51 -7.81 -3.49
CA VAL A 438 17.59 -8.26 -2.44
C VAL A 438 16.38 -7.33 -2.39
N ILE A 439 15.33 -7.70 -1.65
CA ILE A 439 14.23 -6.77 -1.40
C ILE A 439 14.72 -5.52 -0.66
N ARG A 440 14.10 -4.37 -0.96
CA ARG A 440 14.46 -3.07 -0.38
C ARG A 440 14.14 -2.93 1.12
N GLY A 441 13.37 -3.84 1.72
CA GLY A 441 13.01 -3.84 3.13
C GLY A 441 11.61 -3.30 3.43
N HIS A 442 11.40 -2.66 4.59
CA HIS A 442 10.06 -2.28 5.06
C HIS A 442 9.60 -0.99 4.38
N LYS A 443 8.47 -1.06 3.67
CA LYS A 443 7.85 0.09 3.01
C LYS A 443 7.12 0.97 4.02
N LEU A 444 7.50 2.24 4.12
CA LEU A 444 6.79 3.27 4.89
C LEU A 444 6.44 4.48 4.01
N TYR A 445 5.55 5.34 4.51
CA TYR A 445 5.02 6.47 3.77
C TYR A 445 5.50 7.78 4.38
N TRP A 446 5.77 8.77 3.52
CA TRP A 446 6.21 10.09 3.94
C TRP A 446 5.10 10.86 4.67
N HIS A 447 5.48 11.68 5.65
CA HIS A 447 4.66 12.81 6.08
C HIS A 447 4.65 13.89 5.00
N LYS A 448 3.55 14.64 4.90
CA LYS A 448 3.36 15.65 3.86
C LYS A 448 3.41 17.03 4.50
N PRO A 449 4.20 17.97 3.94
CA PRO A 449 4.35 19.34 4.44
C PRO A 449 3.13 20.18 4.06
N VAL A 450 1.97 19.85 4.65
CA VAL A 450 0.68 20.50 4.44
C VAL A 450 0.26 21.12 5.76
N ASP A 451 -0.33 22.31 5.71
CA ASP A 451 -1.01 22.88 6.86
C ASP A 451 -2.33 22.13 7.10
N TRP A 452 -2.24 21.07 7.90
CA TRP A 452 -3.38 20.23 8.21
C TRP A 452 -4.38 20.91 9.16
N ALA A 453 -4.00 22.00 9.83
CA ALA A 453 -4.89 22.70 10.76
C ALA A 453 -6.02 23.45 10.03
N ASP A 454 -5.81 23.84 8.77
CA ASP A 454 -6.87 24.42 7.93
C ASP A 454 -7.62 23.31 7.18
N ASP A 455 -8.89 23.11 7.52
CA ASP A 455 -9.74 22.09 6.91
C ASP A 455 -9.89 22.27 5.39
N ASN A 456 -9.89 23.51 4.89
CA ASN A 456 -10.00 23.77 3.45
C ASN A 456 -8.75 23.31 2.72
N THR A 457 -7.57 23.72 3.20
CA THR A 457 -6.27 23.25 2.70
C THR A 457 -6.17 21.72 2.76
N ALA A 458 -6.57 21.11 3.87
CA ALA A 458 -6.58 19.66 4.03
C ALA A 458 -7.49 18.98 3.00
N ARG A 459 -8.71 19.48 2.81
CA ARG A 459 -9.67 18.96 1.84
C ARG A 459 -9.16 19.08 0.41
N GLU A 460 -8.70 20.27 0.00
CA GLU A 460 -8.17 20.54 -1.34
C GLU A 460 -6.96 19.65 -1.68
N PHE A 461 -6.13 19.34 -0.69
CA PHE A 461 -5.00 18.46 -0.88
C PHE A 461 -5.43 17.01 -1.18
N ILE A 462 -6.47 16.53 -0.50
CA ILE A 462 -6.94 15.14 -0.57
C ILE A 462 -7.86 14.90 -1.77
N GLU A 463 -8.78 15.84 -2.04
CA GLU A 463 -9.89 15.68 -2.98
C GLU A 463 -9.42 15.69 -4.45
N ASP A 464 -10.02 14.82 -5.27
CA ASP A 464 -9.79 14.77 -6.71
C ASP A 464 -10.74 15.75 -7.42
N THR A 465 -10.37 17.03 -7.37
CA THR A 465 -11.18 18.11 -7.95
C THR A 465 -11.29 18.00 -9.48
N GLU A 466 -10.28 17.43 -10.15
CA GLU A 466 -10.33 17.15 -11.59
C GLU A 466 -11.40 16.11 -11.93
N PHE A 467 -11.48 15.02 -11.16
CA PHE A 467 -12.53 14.02 -11.32
C PHE A 467 -13.93 14.59 -11.04
N LEU A 468 -14.10 15.35 -9.95
CA LEU A 468 -15.38 15.95 -9.60
C LEU A 468 -15.87 16.97 -10.64
N GLY A 469 -14.96 17.59 -11.39
CA GLY A 469 -15.28 18.46 -12.53
C GLY A 469 -15.76 17.72 -13.80
N GLN A 470 -15.65 16.39 -13.86
CA GLN A 470 -16.08 15.62 -15.05
C GLN A 470 -17.61 15.49 -15.14
N PRO A 471 -18.18 15.25 -16.34
CA PRO A 471 -19.61 15.01 -16.51
C PRO A 471 -20.11 13.84 -15.63
N GLN A 472 -21.31 13.97 -15.07
CA GLN A 472 -21.91 12.95 -14.17
C GLN A 472 -21.90 11.53 -14.76
N GLN A 473 -22.08 11.38 -16.07
CA GLN A 473 -22.01 10.08 -16.74
C GLN A 473 -20.64 9.40 -16.57
N LYS A 474 -19.54 10.16 -16.68
CA LYS A 474 -18.19 9.63 -16.48
C LYS A 474 -17.93 9.27 -15.02
N GLN A 475 -18.50 10.03 -14.09
CA GLN A 475 -18.41 9.71 -12.67
C GLN A 475 -19.21 8.45 -12.32
N ALA A 476 -20.37 8.24 -12.94
CA ALA A 476 -21.20 7.05 -12.73
C ALA A 476 -20.58 5.75 -13.29
N GLU A 477 -19.75 5.86 -14.34
CA GLU A 477 -19.00 4.74 -14.90
C GLU A 477 -17.68 4.47 -14.17
N ASP A 478 -17.32 5.32 -13.19
CA ASP A 478 -16.07 5.16 -12.46
C ASP A 478 -16.11 3.96 -11.52
N THR A 479 -14.99 3.23 -11.50
CA THR A 479 -14.81 2.05 -10.64
C THR A 479 -13.52 2.11 -9.85
N GLN A 480 -12.82 3.24 -9.86
CA GLN A 480 -11.50 3.40 -9.26
C GLN A 480 -11.53 4.28 -8.01
N HIS A 481 -12.38 5.31 -7.96
CA HIS A 481 -12.47 6.16 -6.78
C HIS A 481 -13.24 5.45 -5.66
N THR A 482 -12.83 5.75 -4.43
CA THR A 482 -13.55 5.31 -3.23
C THR A 482 -13.75 6.52 -2.33
N LYS A 483 -14.97 6.74 -1.87
CA LYS A 483 -15.29 7.83 -0.96
C LYS A 483 -14.77 7.54 0.46
N ILE A 484 -14.39 8.58 1.19
CA ILE A 484 -13.91 8.50 2.57
C ILE A 484 -14.47 9.63 3.43
N ARG A 485 -14.61 9.40 4.73
CA ARG A 485 -14.97 10.42 5.72
C ARG A 485 -13.94 10.43 6.85
N PRO A 486 -12.84 11.18 6.70
CA PRO A 486 -11.75 11.18 7.66
C PRO A 486 -12.08 12.01 8.91
N ILE A 487 -11.42 11.67 10.01
CA ILE A 487 -11.37 12.45 11.25
C ILE A 487 -10.38 13.60 11.09
N ARG A 488 -10.71 14.76 11.66
CA ARG A 488 -9.95 16.01 11.59
C ARG A 488 -8.65 15.94 12.43
N PRO A 489 -7.59 16.66 12.02
CA PRO A 489 -6.39 16.91 12.84
C PRO A 489 -6.72 17.57 14.19
N GLY A 490 -5.90 17.33 15.21
CA GLY A 490 -6.16 17.73 16.60
C GLY A 490 -7.06 16.76 17.38
N THR A 491 -7.79 15.87 16.70
CA THR A 491 -8.63 14.87 17.39
C THR A 491 -7.80 13.89 18.21
N GLN A 492 -8.22 13.64 19.44
CA GLN A 492 -7.50 12.83 20.42
C GLN A 492 -8.23 11.54 20.78
N PHE A 493 -7.46 10.46 20.92
CA PHE A 493 -7.93 9.15 21.34
C PHE A 493 -7.05 8.61 22.48
N GLU A 494 -7.62 7.75 23.32
CA GLU A 494 -6.91 7.08 24.41
C GLU A 494 -6.99 5.57 24.29
N PHE A 495 -5.85 4.90 24.45
CA PHE A 495 -5.78 3.44 24.49
C PHE A 495 -4.79 2.96 25.55
N ARG A 496 -4.88 1.68 25.88
CA ARG A 496 -3.98 1.01 26.82
C ARG A 496 -3.31 -0.19 26.16
N LEU A 497 -2.01 -0.32 26.38
CA LEU A 497 -1.23 -1.51 26.07
C LEU A 497 -0.96 -2.26 27.37
N HIS A 498 -1.57 -3.42 27.55
CA HIS A 498 -1.30 -4.32 28.66
C HIS A 498 -0.19 -5.28 28.28
N PHE A 499 0.75 -5.52 29.18
CA PHE A 499 1.85 -6.45 28.94
C PHE A 499 2.18 -7.30 30.17
N THR A 500 2.70 -8.50 29.93
CA THR A 500 3.07 -9.45 30.99
C THR A 500 4.44 -10.05 30.73
N ASN A 501 5.26 -10.11 31.78
CA ASN A 501 6.60 -10.71 31.77
C ASN A 501 7.49 -10.22 30.60
N LEU A 502 7.57 -8.93 30.33
CA LEU A 502 8.53 -8.40 29.35
C LEU A 502 9.92 -8.25 29.98
N SER A 503 10.99 -8.57 29.25
CA SER A 503 12.35 -8.15 29.64
C SER A 503 12.54 -6.65 29.42
N TYR A 504 13.65 -6.10 29.88
CA TYR A 504 13.99 -4.69 29.67
C TYR A 504 14.19 -4.34 28.20
N GLU A 505 14.77 -5.22 27.37
CA GLU A 505 14.88 -5.03 25.92
C GLU A 505 13.50 -4.99 25.27
N GLU A 506 12.59 -5.88 25.69
CA GLU A 506 11.24 -6.00 25.14
C GLU A 506 10.38 -4.79 25.49
N LEU A 507 10.41 -4.35 26.75
CA LEU A 507 9.74 -3.14 27.22
C LEU A 507 10.36 -1.90 26.57
N GLY A 508 11.69 -1.85 26.49
CA GLY A 508 12.44 -0.76 25.87
C GLY A 508 12.11 -0.57 24.40
N ALA A 509 11.89 -1.66 23.65
CA ALA A 509 11.46 -1.60 22.26
C ALA A 509 10.11 -0.89 22.08
N LEU A 510 9.12 -1.22 22.93
CA LEU A 510 7.80 -0.58 22.90
C LEU A 510 7.88 0.89 23.30
N LEU A 511 8.60 1.19 24.38
CA LEU A 511 8.80 2.57 24.86
C LEU A 511 9.54 3.41 23.81
N TRP A 512 10.59 2.88 23.19
CA TRP A 512 11.36 3.60 22.18
C TRP A 512 10.48 4.01 21.00
N VAL A 513 9.64 3.10 20.49
CA VAL A 513 8.71 3.40 19.39
C VAL A 513 7.69 4.49 19.78
N LEU A 514 7.09 4.38 20.96
CA LEU A 514 6.09 5.33 21.44
C LEU A 514 6.69 6.71 21.74
N HIS A 515 7.90 6.76 22.29
CA HIS A 515 8.62 8.02 22.56
C HIS A 515 9.21 8.64 21.30
N LEU A 516 9.50 7.85 20.26
CA LEU A 516 9.90 8.39 18.97
C LEU A 516 8.81 9.27 18.37
N GLY A 517 7.54 8.85 18.47
CA GLY A 517 6.38 9.61 18.00
C GLY A 517 5.86 10.67 18.98
N ALA A 518 6.53 10.89 20.11
CA ALA A 518 6.09 11.83 21.13
C ALA A 518 6.51 13.27 20.85
N GLY A 519 5.68 14.23 21.28
CA GLY A 519 6.03 15.66 21.21
C GLY A 519 7.23 16.00 22.11
N GLN A 520 7.95 17.07 21.78
CA GLN A 520 9.12 17.53 22.54
C GLN A 520 8.84 17.74 24.03
N THR A 521 7.69 18.31 24.40
CA THR A 521 7.31 18.54 25.81
C THR A 521 7.29 17.24 26.59
N HIS A 522 6.53 16.24 26.13
CA HIS A 522 6.41 14.93 26.78
C HIS A 522 7.76 14.21 26.87
N ARG A 523 8.60 14.32 25.83
CA ARG A 523 9.95 13.73 25.83
C ARG A 523 10.88 14.40 26.85
N THR A 524 10.74 15.71 27.04
CA THR A 524 11.52 16.49 27.99
C THR A 524 11.09 16.20 29.42
N GLU A 525 9.79 16.12 29.69
CA GLU A 525 9.22 15.75 30.99
C GLU A 525 9.73 14.38 31.47
N LEU A 526 9.84 13.41 30.56
CA LEU A 526 10.35 12.08 30.87
C LEU A 526 11.88 11.96 30.80
N ASN A 527 12.59 13.01 30.35
CA ASN A 527 14.03 13.00 30.09
C ASN A 527 14.50 11.85 29.16
N VAL A 528 13.75 11.60 28.09
CA VAL A 528 13.98 10.43 27.18
C VAL A 528 14.57 10.81 25.82
N GLY A 529 14.69 12.11 25.51
CA GLY A 529 15.10 12.59 24.17
C GLY A 529 16.45 12.03 23.71
N SER A 530 17.45 12.02 24.59
CA SER A 530 18.79 11.46 24.32
C SER A 530 18.76 9.94 24.16
N ALA A 531 17.98 9.23 24.98
CA ALA A 531 17.86 7.77 24.94
C ALA A 531 17.18 7.24 23.67
N VAL A 532 16.31 8.05 23.05
CA VAL A 532 15.67 7.74 21.76
C VAL A 532 16.53 8.23 20.56
N GLY A 533 17.63 8.94 20.86
CA GLY A 533 18.58 9.46 19.88
C GLY A 533 17.97 10.57 19.02
N ILE A 534 17.15 11.45 19.60
CA ILE A 534 16.48 12.52 18.87
C ILE A 534 17.19 13.85 19.14
N GLU A 535 17.54 14.56 18.07
CA GLU A 535 18.05 15.92 18.18
C GLU A 535 16.94 16.89 18.61
N PRO A 536 17.24 17.94 19.41
CA PRO A 536 16.22 18.82 19.98
C PRO A 536 15.31 19.54 18.98
N LYS A 537 15.71 19.67 17.70
CA LYS A 537 14.93 20.34 16.65
C LYS A 537 14.15 19.38 15.75
N GLN A 538 14.27 18.07 15.98
CA GLN A 538 13.61 17.07 15.15
C GLN A 538 12.35 16.54 15.82
N GLU A 539 11.25 16.60 15.06
CA GLU A 539 9.94 16.05 15.43
C GLU A 539 9.62 14.87 14.52
N TYR A 540 9.18 13.77 15.12
CA TYR A 540 8.73 12.60 14.38
C TYR A 540 7.27 12.30 14.68
N ARG A 541 6.58 11.68 13.72
CA ARG A 541 5.20 11.21 13.88
C ARG A 541 5.11 9.76 13.42
N LEU A 542 4.16 9.02 13.97
CA LEU A 542 3.88 7.65 13.52
C LEU A 542 2.81 7.68 12.42
N LYS A 543 2.67 6.58 11.68
CA LYS A 543 1.68 6.44 10.59
C LYS A 543 0.67 5.33 10.86
N LEU A 544 -0.60 5.70 10.94
CA LEU A 544 -1.74 4.81 11.22
C LEU A 544 -2.82 4.93 10.13
N GLY A 545 -3.66 3.90 9.98
CA GLY A 545 -4.84 3.96 9.12
C GLY A 545 -4.58 3.90 7.61
N MET A 546 -5.59 4.26 6.83
CA MET A 546 -5.62 4.28 5.37
C MET A 546 -5.23 5.67 4.82
N GLY A 547 -5.14 5.80 3.50
CA GLY A 547 -4.83 7.10 2.87
C GLY A 547 -3.40 7.60 3.08
N LYS A 548 -2.50 6.79 3.63
CA LYS A 548 -1.09 7.14 3.90
C LYS A 548 -0.37 7.82 2.72
N PRO A 549 -0.55 7.42 1.44
CA PRO A 549 0.09 8.12 0.32
C PRO A 549 -0.33 9.59 0.16
N LEU A 550 -1.54 9.95 0.60
CA LEU A 550 -2.08 11.32 0.59
C LEU A 550 -1.69 12.10 1.86
N GLY A 551 -0.81 11.55 2.70
CA GLY A 551 -0.39 12.22 3.93
C GLY A 551 -1.28 11.97 5.14
N LEU A 552 -2.40 11.25 5.01
CA LEU A 552 -3.29 10.91 6.14
C LEU A 552 -2.59 10.05 7.19
N GLY A 553 -3.13 10.12 8.41
CA GLY A 553 -2.84 9.21 9.51
C GLY A 553 -1.50 9.42 10.20
N SER A 554 -0.92 10.61 10.09
CA SER A 554 0.18 11.05 10.94
C SER A 554 -0.33 11.27 12.37
N ILE A 555 0.32 10.67 13.36
CA ILE A 555 -0.11 10.73 14.76
C ILE A 555 1.04 11.07 15.70
N ARG A 556 0.71 11.78 16.79
CA ARG A 556 1.57 12.00 17.96
C ARG A 556 1.14 11.08 19.08
N THR A 557 2.08 10.56 19.86
CA THR A 557 1.81 9.65 20.98
C THR A 557 2.38 10.16 22.29
N GLU A 558 1.60 10.13 23.35
CA GLU A 558 2.02 10.48 24.72
C GLU A 558 1.80 9.26 25.60
N ALA A 559 2.89 8.53 25.87
CA ALA A 559 2.87 7.26 26.58
C ALA A 559 3.34 7.40 28.03
N ARG A 560 2.58 6.81 28.97
CA ARG A 560 2.91 6.74 30.40
C ARG A 560 2.92 5.28 30.86
N LEU A 561 4.01 4.87 31.51
CA LEU A 561 4.21 3.52 32.00
C LEU A 561 3.63 3.39 33.43
N THR A 562 2.95 2.28 33.69
CA THR A 562 2.58 1.82 35.03
C THR A 562 3.05 0.38 35.18
N LEU A 563 3.80 0.09 36.25
CA LEU A 563 4.24 -1.26 36.58
C LEU A 563 3.40 -1.83 37.71
N THR A 564 3.19 -3.14 37.67
CA THR A 564 2.39 -3.84 38.67
C THR A 564 3.21 -4.91 39.36
N ASP A 565 3.35 -4.81 40.68
CA ASP A 565 3.77 -5.93 41.52
C ASP A 565 2.58 -6.88 41.73
N ARG A 566 2.61 -8.00 40.98
CA ARG A 566 1.56 -9.03 41.05
C ARG A 566 1.55 -9.74 42.41
N GLN A 567 2.70 -9.91 43.07
CA GLN A 567 2.72 -10.57 44.38
C GLN A 567 2.05 -9.69 45.44
N GLN A 568 2.41 -8.41 45.48
CA GLN A 568 1.77 -7.44 46.38
C GLN A 568 0.27 -7.37 46.11
N ARG A 569 -0.11 -7.19 44.84
CA ARG A 569 -1.52 -7.15 44.40
C ARG A 569 -2.33 -8.33 44.95
N TYR A 570 -1.87 -9.56 44.73
CA TYR A 570 -2.65 -10.75 45.14
C TYR A 570 -2.60 -11.00 46.65
N ARG A 571 -1.53 -10.59 47.35
CA ARG A 571 -1.45 -10.70 48.82
C ARG A 571 -2.39 -9.72 49.54
N ALA A 572 -2.60 -8.54 48.98
CA ALA A 572 -3.42 -7.48 49.55
C ALA A 572 -4.74 -7.27 48.79
N LEU A 573 -5.12 -8.18 47.89
CA LEU A 573 -6.25 -8.02 46.96
C LEU A 573 -7.57 -7.66 47.65
N LEU A 574 -7.78 -8.25 48.83
CA LEU A 574 -8.99 -8.12 49.65
C LEU A 574 -8.71 -7.32 50.94
N ALA A 575 -7.58 -6.61 51.02
CA ALA A 575 -7.27 -5.78 52.17
C ALA A 575 -7.99 -4.43 52.05
N GLY A 576 -8.98 -4.18 52.92
CA GLY A 576 -9.77 -2.95 52.94
C GLY A 576 -11.00 -2.94 52.01
N ASP A 577 -11.57 -1.76 51.78
CA ASP A 577 -12.84 -1.58 51.05
C ASP A 577 -12.65 -1.40 49.53
N GLY A 578 -11.43 -1.58 49.02
CA GLY A 578 -11.05 -1.34 47.63
C GLY A 578 -10.27 -2.50 47.01
N TRP A 579 -10.01 -2.41 45.71
CA TRP A 579 -9.22 -3.39 44.98
C TRP A 579 -7.77 -2.94 44.88
N GLU A 580 -6.86 -3.61 45.59
CA GLU A 580 -5.42 -3.34 45.47
C GLU A 580 -4.96 -3.63 44.04
N LEU A 581 -4.30 -2.65 43.41
CA LEU A 581 -3.82 -2.74 42.03
C LEU A 581 -2.37 -3.20 41.96
N GLY A 582 -1.62 -3.06 43.07
CA GLY A 582 -0.20 -3.38 43.18
C GLY A 582 0.66 -2.46 42.31
N GLU A 583 0.26 -1.20 42.13
CA GLU A 583 1.02 -0.25 41.33
C GLU A 583 2.33 0.11 42.02
N GLN A 584 3.43 0.04 41.27
CA GLN A 584 4.74 0.40 41.82
C GLN A 584 4.86 1.93 41.97
N PRO A 585 5.62 2.42 42.96
CA PRO A 585 5.88 3.84 43.14
C PRO A 585 6.50 4.49 41.89
N GLU A 586 6.18 5.77 41.66
CA GLU A 586 6.60 6.50 40.47
C GLU A 586 8.13 6.52 40.27
N GLU A 587 8.89 6.63 41.35
CA GLU A 587 10.36 6.60 41.32
C GLU A 587 10.90 5.28 40.75
N GLN A 588 10.33 4.15 41.17
CA GLN A 588 10.70 2.82 40.67
C GLN A 588 10.32 2.67 39.19
N VAL A 589 9.14 3.15 38.80
CA VAL A 589 8.69 3.14 37.40
C VAL A 589 9.62 3.96 36.52
N ARG A 590 10.05 5.15 36.96
CA ARG A 590 11.01 5.99 36.23
C ARG A 590 12.37 5.30 36.06
N SER A 591 12.86 4.63 37.10
CA SER A 591 14.11 3.86 37.05
C SER A 591 14.03 2.72 36.02
N VAL A 592 12.98 1.89 36.09
CA VAL A 592 12.77 0.78 35.14
C VAL A 592 12.58 1.29 33.72
N HIS A 593 11.89 2.42 33.54
CA HIS A 593 11.68 3.04 32.23
C HIS A 593 13.02 3.45 31.60
N ALA A 594 13.87 4.15 32.34
CA ALA A 594 15.19 4.56 31.88
C ALA A 594 16.09 3.36 31.58
N GLU A 595 16.09 2.35 32.46
CA GLU A 595 16.85 1.11 32.27
C GLU A 595 16.39 0.35 31.02
N ALA A 596 15.09 0.18 30.81
CA ALA A 596 14.53 -0.47 29.63
C ALA A 596 14.96 0.21 28.32
N LEU A 597 14.89 1.55 28.27
CA LEU A 597 15.37 2.31 27.10
C LEU A 597 16.88 2.16 26.88
N ALA A 598 17.69 2.20 27.95
CA ALA A 598 19.13 2.02 27.86
C ALA A 598 19.50 0.61 27.38
N THR A 599 18.87 -0.42 27.93
CA THR A 599 19.10 -1.82 27.54
C THR A 599 18.69 -2.05 26.08
N PHE A 600 17.56 -1.48 25.64
CA PHE A 600 17.18 -1.56 24.23
C PHE A 600 18.14 -0.79 23.31
N HIS A 601 18.64 0.37 23.73
CA HIS A 601 19.64 1.13 22.97
C HIS A 601 20.95 0.34 22.81
N GLN A 602 21.44 -0.30 23.88
CA GLN A 602 22.59 -1.21 23.81
C GLN A 602 22.31 -2.46 22.97
N PHE A 603 21.08 -2.98 23.05
CA PHE A 603 20.62 -4.08 22.20
C PHE A 603 20.73 -3.71 20.72
N ILE A 604 20.41 -2.47 20.32
CA ILE A 604 20.59 -1.97 18.94
C ILE A 604 22.08 -1.81 18.60
N LEU A 605 22.82 -1.02 19.37
CA LEU A 605 24.22 -0.64 19.05
C LEU A 605 25.18 -1.83 19.02
N SER A 606 24.96 -2.84 19.86
CA SER A 606 25.77 -4.07 19.83
C SER A 606 25.60 -4.89 18.54
N ARG A 607 24.70 -4.48 17.62
CA ARG A 607 24.44 -5.19 16.35
C ARG A 607 24.98 -4.44 15.17
N ASP A 608 24.75 -3.15 15.22
CA ASP A 608 25.17 -2.21 14.21
C ASP A 608 25.67 -0.98 14.95
N PRO A 609 26.99 -0.90 15.21
CA PRO A 609 27.61 0.30 15.77
C PRO A 609 27.31 1.55 14.92
N ASP A 610 26.89 1.34 13.68
CA ASP A 610 26.61 2.35 12.68
C ASP A 610 25.10 2.57 12.50
N ALA A 611 24.23 1.98 13.35
CA ALA A 611 22.77 2.02 13.26
C ALA A 611 22.20 3.43 13.10
N PHE A 612 22.85 4.39 13.78
CA PHE A 612 22.50 5.81 13.79
C PHE A 612 23.43 6.68 12.94
N LYS A 613 24.36 6.10 12.16
CA LYS A 613 25.14 6.84 11.15
C LYS A 613 24.26 7.18 9.94
N ALA A 614 24.74 8.07 9.06
CA ALA A 614 23.97 8.62 7.95
C ALA A 614 23.34 7.56 7.01
N GLU A 615 23.99 6.41 6.81
CA GLU A 615 23.48 5.30 5.99
C GLU A 615 22.79 4.19 6.80
N GLY A 616 22.77 4.31 8.12
CA GLY A 616 22.26 3.29 9.05
C GLY A 616 20.74 3.09 8.91
N ARG A 617 20.29 1.86 9.20
CA ARG A 617 18.88 1.45 9.09
C ARG A 617 17.95 2.37 9.89
N LEU A 618 18.32 2.76 11.10
CA LEU A 618 17.48 3.60 11.96
C LEU A 618 17.46 5.06 11.51
N THR A 619 18.51 5.53 10.84
CA THR A 619 18.52 6.85 10.19
C THR A 619 17.53 6.88 9.02
N GLN A 620 17.45 5.81 8.23
CA GLN A 620 16.44 5.68 7.16
C GLN A 620 15.01 5.65 7.72
N LEU A 621 14.79 4.97 8.86
CA LEU A 621 13.51 4.99 9.58
C LEU A 621 13.17 6.41 10.06
N LYS A 622 14.09 7.09 10.74
CA LYS A 622 13.90 8.45 11.24
C LYS A 622 13.62 9.45 10.11
N ALA A 623 14.30 9.31 8.97
CA ALA A 623 14.01 10.10 7.78
C ALA A 623 12.54 9.96 7.35
N LEU A 624 12.02 8.72 7.28
CA LEU A 624 10.63 8.44 6.90
C LEU A 624 9.59 8.95 7.92
N LEU A 625 9.95 8.97 9.21
CA LEU A 625 9.07 9.43 10.30
C LEU A 625 9.21 10.93 10.58
N ASN A 626 10.12 11.64 9.91
CA ASN A 626 10.34 13.07 10.11
C ASN A 626 9.05 13.84 9.76
N TRP A 627 8.53 14.59 10.73
CA TRP A 627 7.26 15.28 10.59
C TRP A 627 7.27 16.35 9.51
N ALA A 628 8.37 17.11 9.41
CA ALA A 628 8.52 18.14 8.39
C ALA A 628 8.38 17.55 6.97
N GLY A 629 8.79 16.28 6.82
CA GLY A 629 8.76 15.57 5.56
C GLY A 629 9.63 16.22 4.48
N PRO A 630 9.79 15.54 3.33
CA PRO A 630 10.34 16.15 2.13
C PRO A 630 9.29 17.02 1.40
N ASP A 631 9.77 17.88 0.51
CA ASP A 631 8.91 18.62 -0.42
C ASP A 631 7.98 17.69 -1.23
N GLU A 632 6.77 18.17 -1.54
CA GLU A 632 5.74 17.37 -2.20
C GLU A 632 6.20 16.85 -3.57
N THR A 633 6.96 17.64 -4.33
CA THR A 633 7.43 17.28 -5.68
C THR A 633 8.31 16.02 -5.69
N HIS A 634 8.94 15.69 -4.56
CA HIS A 634 9.78 14.50 -4.39
C HIS A 634 8.98 13.26 -3.95
N THR A 635 7.71 13.44 -3.58
CA THR A 635 6.88 12.39 -2.98
C THR A 635 5.53 12.19 -3.65
N GLN A 636 5.30 12.78 -4.81
CA GLN A 636 4.17 12.47 -5.67
C GLN A 636 4.36 11.12 -6.39
N TYR A 637 3.26 10.50 -6.83
CA TYR A 637 3.34 9.38 -7.74
C TYR A 637 3.93 9.83 -9.08
N MET A 638 4.75 8.98 -9.69
CA MET A 638 5.18 9.22 -11.06
C MET A 638 4.01 9.08 -12.04
N GLU A 639 4.01 9.93 -13.05
CA GLU A 639 3.13 9.77 -14.22
C GLU A 639 3.37 8.45 -14.97
N LEU A 640 2.33 7.92 -15.60
CA LEU A 640 2.39 6.63 -16.34
C LEU A 640 3.53 6.59 -17.37
N GLY A 641 3.81 7.72 -18.04
CA GLY A 641 4.90 7.84 -19.00
C GLY A 641 6.30 7.73 -18.37
N ALA A 642 6.47 8.16 -17.11
CA ALA A 642 7.75 8.10 -16.40
C ALA A 642 8.12 6.67 -15.98
N PHE A 643 7.13 5.81 -15.69
CA PHE A 643 7.37 4.39 -15.42
C PHE A 643 8.03 3.64 -16.58
N ARG A 644 7.78 4.07 -17.84
CA ARG A 644 8.45 3.50 -19.02
C ARG A 644 9.97 3.70 -18.99
N ARG A 645 10.44 4.75 -18.32
CA ARG A 645 11.87 5.04 -18.16
C ARG A 645 12.49 4.25 -17.02
N ARG A 646 11.73 3.45 -16.26
CA ARG A 646 12.23 2.62 -15.15
C ARG A 646 13.10 3.42 -14.17
N LYS A 647 12.66 4.62 -13.80
CA LYS A 647 13.36 5.45 -12.82
C LYS A 647 13.46 4.71 -11.48
N VAL A 648 14.52 4.99 -10.72
CA VAL A 648 14.86 4.33 -9.45
C VAL A 648 14.65 5.32 -8.31
N LEU A 649 14.05 4.86 -7.20
CA LEU A 649 13.88 5.70 -6.01
C LEU A 649 15.24 5.91 -5.34
N PRO A 650 15.54 7.11 -4.81
CA PRO A 650 16.65 7.28 -3.86
C PRO A 650 16.34 6.65 -2.49
N THR A 651 17.31 6.66 -1.58
CA THR A 651 17.16 6.33 -0.17
C THR A 651 16.41 7.44 0.54
N PRO A 652 15.71 7.15 1.67
CA PRO A 652 15.04 8.17 2.45
C PRO A 652 15.92 9.38 2.82
N VAL A 653 17.14 9.13 3.27
CA VAL A 653 18.09 10.19 3.65
C VAL A 653 18.45 11.07 2.45
N GLU A 654 18.67 10.49 1.27
CA GLU A 654 18.98 11.26 0.07
C GLU A 654 17.80 12.14 -0.38
N VAL A 655 16.57 11.62 -0.30
CA VAL A 655 15.37 12.42 -0.58
C VAL A 655 15.30 13.65 0.33
N LEU A 656 15.50 13.49 1.65
CA LEU A 656 15.50 14.63 2.58
C LEU A 656 16.65 15.61 2.34
N ARG A 657 17.84 15.12 1.99
CA ARG A 657 19.00 15.98 1.70
C ARG A 657 18.78 16.84 0.46
N SER A 658 18.19 16.26 -0.57
CA SER A 658 17.88 16.95 -1.83
C SER A 658 16.71 17.93 -1.72
N ALA A 659 15.91 17.83 -0.66
CA ALA A 659 14.70 18.62 -0.45
C ALA A 659 14.61 19.14 1.00
N PRO A 660 15.49 20.07 1.44
CA PRO A 660 15.31 20.72 2.73
C PRO A 660 13.97 21.47 2.74
N SER A 661 13.03 20.98 3.56
CA SER A 661 11.80 21.70 3.85
C SER A 661 12.15 22.87 4.76
N GLU A 662 12.15 24.10 4.24
CA GLU A 662 12.19 25.33 5.06
C GLU A 662 10.85 25.60 5.77
N LYS A 663 9.80 24.83 5.46
CA LYS A 663 8.46 25.02 6.03
C LYS A 663 8.29 24.22 7.31
N THR A 664 8.47 24.88 8.44
CA THR A 664 7.99 24.38 9.74
C THR A 664 6.51 24.69 9.87
N PHE A 665 5.65 23.67 9.75
CA PHE A 665 4.26 23.79 10.14
C PHE A 665 4.15 23.53 11.64
N ALA A 666 3.57 24.49 12.36
CA ALA A 666 3.26 24.28 13.77
C ALA A 666 2.26 23.11 13.88
N PRO A 667 2.38 22.22 14.88
CA PRO A 667 1.34 21.23 15.13
C PRO A 667 -0.01 21.95 15.34
N PRO A 668 -1.15 21.30 15.02
CA PRO A 668 -2.46 21.87 15.30
C PRO A 668 -2.53 22.29 16.77
N PRO A 669 -3.16 23.43 17.10
CA PRO A 669 -3.31 23.86 18.48
C PRO A 669 -4.00 22.75 19.27
N GLU A 670 -3.50 22.47 20.48
CA GLU A 670 -4.20 21.58 21.39
C GLU A 670 -5.60 22.13 21.63
N PRO A 671 -6.65 21.29 21.68
CA PRO A 671 -7.99 21.77 21.97
C PRO A 671 -7.95 22.48 23.33
N GLU A 672 -8.06 23.82 23.30
CA GLU A 672 -8.35 24.58 24.51
C GLU A 672 -9.67 24.05 25.05
N ALA A 673 -9.71 23.74 26.35
CA ALA A 673 -10.96 23.41 27.01
C ALA A 673 -11.95 24.54 26.74
N GLU A 674 -12.96 24.28 25.89
CA GLU A 674 -13.96 25.27 25.53
C GLU A 674 -14.53 25.86 26.82
N LYS A 675 -14.35 27.18 27.01
CA LYS A 675 -15.01 27.88 28.11
C LYS A 675 -16.51 27.69 27.92
N PRO A 676 -17.26 27.26 28.96
CA PRO A 676 -18.69 27.08 28.83
C PRO A 676 -19.32 28.40 28.36
N PRO A 677 -20.27 28.37 27.41
CA PRO A 677 -20.89 29.58 26.89
C PRO A 677 -21.55 30.35 28.05
N VAL A 678 -21.22 31.63 28.15
CA VAL A 678 -21.69 32.51 29.26
C VAL A 678 -23.20 32.72 29.18
N TYR A 679 -23.79 32.68 27.97
CA TYR A 679 -25.21 32.87 27.75
C TYR A 679 -25.84 31.61 27.15
N ALA A 680 -26.85 31.05 27.81
CA ALA A 680 -27.57 29.89 27.31
C ALA A 680 -28.54 30.25 26.16
N VAL A 681 -28.94 29.23 25.39
CA VAL A 681 -30.07 29.34 24.43
C VAL A 681 -31.30 29.85 25.17
N GLY A 682 -31.98 30.85 24.60
CA GLY A 682 -33.10 31.55 25.23
C GLY A 682 -32.74 32.87 25.92
N PHE A 683 -31.44 33.18 26.09
CA PHE A 683 -31.01 34.49 26.61
C PHE A 683 -31.43 35.62 25.65
N THR A 684 -32.05 36.67 26.19
CA THR A 684 -32.55 37.82 25.45
C THR A 684 -31.83 39.10 25.84
N PHE A 685 -31.47 39.93 24.87
CA PHE A 685 -30.93 41.26 25.11
C PHE A 685 -31.31 42.22 23.97
N GLU A 686 -31.10 43.51 24.19
CA GLU A 686 -31.32 44.54 23.17
C GLU A 686 -30.05 44.81 22.38
N ALA A 687 -30.16 44.81 21.05
CA ALA A 687 -29.04 45.08 20.15
C ALA A 687 -29.43 46.10 19.07
N THR A 688 -28.54 47.05 18.79
CA THR A 688 -28.71 48.03 17.71
C THR A 688 -28.17 47.46 16.39
N ILE A 689 -28.98 47.44 15.34
CA ILE A 689 -28.59 46.84 14.06
C ILE A 689 -27.79 47.82 13.20
N GLY A 690 -26.51 47.52 12.95
CA GLY A 690 -25.59 48.38 12.18
C GLY A 690 -25.90 48.52 10.69
N GLY A 691 -26.69 47.59 10.13
CA GLY A 691 -27.17 47.65 8.74
C GLY A 691 -26.33 46.87 7.73
N GLU A 692 -25.25 46.22 8.16
CA GLU A 692 -24.44 45.30 7.36
C GLU A 692 -25.08 43.91 7.33
N TRP A 693 -25.00 43.24 6.18
CA TRP A 693 -25.53 41.89 6.00
C TRP A 693 -24.51 41.05 5.25
N GLU A 694 -24.18 39.90 5.82
CA GLU A 694 -23.27 38.90 5.28
C GLU A 694 -24.03 37.59 5.04
N ILE A 695 -23.38 36.65 4.34
CA ILE A 695 -23.97 35.34 4.06
C ILE A 695 -24.27 34.65 5.41
N GLY A 696 -25.55 34.62 5.78
CA GLY A 696 -26.03 33.98 7.01
C GLY A 696 -26.66 34.91 8.05
N GLY A 697 -26.55 36.25 7.92
CA GLY A 697 -27.19 37.19 8.83
C GLY A 697 -26.52 38.57 8.94
N SER A 698 -26.90 39.34 9.96
CA SER A 698 -26.26 40.61 10.33
C SER A 698 -25.29 40.37 11.49
N PRO A 699 -24.01 40.76 11.39
CA PRO A 699 -23.06 40.62 12.49
C PRO A 699 -23.47 41.53 13.66
N LEU A 700 -23.36 40.98 14.87
CA LEU A 700 -23.62 41.63 16.15
C LEU A 700 -22.54 41.20 17.16
N THR A 701 -22.60 41.81 18.34
CA THR A 701 -21.72 41.48 19.45
C THR A 701 -22.58 41.23 20.69
N MET A 702 -22.29 40.16 21.41
CA MET A 702 -22.92 39.86 22.70
C MET A 702 -22.52 40.90 23.75
N PRO A 703 -23.26 41.05 24.86
CA PRO A 703 -22.91 42.02 25.91
C PRO A 703 -21.52 41.83 26.53
N ASN A 704 -20.96 40.62 26.48
CA ASN A 704 -19.61 40.30 26.96
C ASN A 704 -18.50 40.50 25.89
N GLY A 705 -18.83 40.96 24.69
CA GLY A 705 -17.88 41.15 23.59
C GLY A 705 -17.78 39.97 22.61
N ASP A 706 -18.48 38.85 22.85
CA ASP A 706 -18.41 37.68 21.96
C ASP A 706 -19.08 37.94 20.60
N PRO A 707 -18.57 37.33 19.51
CA PRO A 707 -19.18 37.47 18.19
C PRO A 707 -20.57 36.82 18.12
N ALA A 708 -21.51 37.51 17.48
CA ALA A 708 -22.87 37.02 17.26
C ALA A 708 -23.38 37.33 15.84
N VAL A 709 -24.36 36.56 15.38
CA VAL A 709 -24.99 36.73 14.07
C VAL A 709 -26.51 36.69 14.21
N LEU A 710 -27.18 37.80 13.87
CA LEU A 710 -28.63 37.86 13.77
C LEU A 710 -29.13 37.27 12.45
N LYS A 711 -29.82 36.13 12.51
CA LYS A 711 -30.38 35.44 11.35
C LYS A 711 -31.63 36.14 10.81
N VAL A 712 -31.42 37.19 10.02
CA VAL A 712 -32.48 37.96 9.35
C VAL A 712 -32.15 38.18 7.87
N SER A 713 -33.17 38.43 7.05
CA SER A 713 -32.98 38.68 5.62
C SER A 713 -32.33 40.04 5.35
N ARG A 714 -31.60 40.15 4.24
CA ARG A 714 -30.96 41.41 3.79
C ARG A 714 -31.95 42.58 3.69
N LYS A 715 -33.19 42.32 3.28
CA LYS A 715 -34.28 43.33 3.22
C LYS A 715 -34.70 43.79 4.62
N LYS A 716 -34.73 42.89 5.60
CA LYS A 716 -35.10 43.19 7.00
C LYS A 716 -34.01 44.00 7.69
N VAL A 717 -32.73 43.66 7.49
CA VAL A 717 -31.58 44.45 8.02
C VAL A 717 -31.63 45.90 7.55
N LYS A 718 -31.88 46.15 6.26
CA LYS A 718 -32.00 47.52 5.73
C LYS A 718 -33.12 48.32 6.41
N LYS A 719 -34.23 47.67 6.80
CA LYS A 719 -35.37 48.30 7.50
C LYS A 719 -35.09 48.54 8.99
N LEU A 720 -34.25 47.70 9.59
CA LEU A 720 -33.88 47.76 11.01
C LEU A 720 -32.60 48.55 11.27
N LYS A 721 -31.91 49.03 10.22
CA LYS A 721 -30.67 49.81 10.37
C LYS A 721 -30.86 50.99 11.33
N GLY A 722 -30.03 51.05 12.36
CA GLY A 722 -30.06 52.06 13.41
C GLY A 722 -31.17 51.90 14.45
N LYS A 723 -31.96 50.83 14.40
CA LYS A 723 -32.97 50.50 15.41
C LYS A 723 -32.44 49.50 16.42
N THR A 724 -32.89 49.66 17.66
CA THR A 724 -32.72 48.67 18.73
C THR A 724 -33.83 47.62 18.63
N VAL A 725 -33.46 46.35 18.66
CA VAL A 725 -34.39 45.22 18.67
C VAL A 725 -34.01 44.23 19.76
N THR A 726 -35.01 43.58 20.34
CA THR A 726 -34.80 42.46 21.25
C THR A 726 -34.44 41.22 20.45
N VAL A 727 -33.29 40.63 20.76
CA VAL A 727 -32.75 39.44 20.11
C VAL A 727 -32.61 38.31 21.11
N VAL A 728 -32.86 37.08 20.67
CA VAL A 728 -32.76 35.86 21.48
C VAL A 728 -31.70 34.92 20.93
N VAL A 729 -30.89 34.34 21.81
CA VAL A 729 -29.91 33.29 21.46
C VAL A 729 -30.67 32.02 21.07
N LYS A 730 -30.53 31.59 19.81
CA LYS A 730 -31.21 30.40 19.28
C LYS A 730 -30.29 29.18 19.25
N GLU A 731 -29.04 29.36 18.87
CA GLU A 731 -28.03 28.30 18.85
C GLU A 731 -26.63 28.91 19.03
N ILE A 732 -25.68 28.10 19.48
CA ILE A 732 -24.28 28.48 19.66
C ILE A 732 -23.45 27.45 18.87
N LYS A 733 -22.61 27.91 17.93
CA LYS A 733 -21.69 27.03 17.18
C LYS A 733 -20.33 27.69 17.10
N ARG A 734 -19.26 26.96 17.45
CA ARG A 734 -17.86 27.42 17.34
C ARG A 734 -17.61 28.78 18.03
N GLY A 735 -18.19 28.99 19.22
CA GLY A 735 -18.06 30.25 19.98
C GLY A 735 -18.85 31.44 19.43
N VAL A 736 -19.62 31.27 18.35
CA VAL A 736 -20.46 32.33 17.76
C VAL A 736 -21.93 32.11 18.14
N TYR A 737 -22.57 33.17 18.63
CA TYR A 737 -23.99 33.14 19.02
C TYR A 737 -24.88 33.45 17.83
N TYR A 738 -25.78 32.55 17.47
CA TYR A 738 -26.78 32.79 16.42
C TYR A 738 -28.08 33.26 17.05
N LEU A 739 -28.47 34.48 16.69
CA LEU A 739 -29.57 35.20 17.27
C LEU A 739 -30.76 35.22 16.31
N THR A 740 -31.97 35.29 16.85
CA THR A 740 -33.18 35.63 16.10
C THR A 740 -33.85 36.85 16.73
N ASP A 741 -34.51 37.68 15.92
CA ASP A 741 -35.32 38.76 16.46
C ASP A 741 -36.65 38.20 16.98
N GLN A 742 -37.12 38.75 18.11
CA GLN A 742 -38.44 38.41 18.67
C GLN A 742 -39.58 39.07 17.89
#